data_AF-A0AA88LX92-F1
#
_entry.id   AF-A0AA88LX92-F1
#
_cell.length_a   1.000
_cell.length_b   1.000
_cell.length_c   1.000
_cell.angle_alpha   90.00
_cell.angle_beta   90.00
_cell.angle_gamma   90.00
#
_symmetry.space_group_name_H-M   'P 1'
#
loop_
_entity.id
_entity.type
_entity.pdbx_description
1 polymer ?
#
loop_
_entity_poly.entity_id
_entity_poly.type
_entity_poly.pdbx_seq_one_letter_code
_entity_poly.pdbx_strand_id
1 'polypeptide(L)'
;MLFFTPKLLLQLCIDTLHRIFCVFSKVCFWTPGSLKATGGSPVSPAERKLEERKRQSTTPTSVNYHFTRKCNYKCGFCFHTAKTSFVLPLDEAKRGLQLLKEAGMEKINFSGGEPFLHDRGEFLGKLVQFCKVDLQLPSVSIVSNGSMIKEKWFQRYGDYLDILAISCDSFDETTNQLIGRTQGRKSHIDNLYKICNWCQQYKVAFKINSVINTFNIDEDMAEHITELNPVRWKVFQCLLIDGENAGEAALREAERFVISDQQFQEFLDRHSSVSCLVPESNEKMRNSYLILDEYMRFLDCREGRKDPSKSILDVGVKEAICFSGFDEKMFLKRGGKYVWSKADMKLEWPDVTRCRRFKCFHPYAVGTHGYTTKTALSQKTSSVAVKMTTARYRPTWELAVDPLVSCKLCLGEFPLEQMTTITQCQCVFCTLCLKQYVELLIKEGLETAITCPDSACPKRGHLQENEIECMVATEMMQRYKKLQFEREVLLDPCRTWCPSSTCQAVCQLKETDSPALPQLVQCAVCALEFCSACKANWHPGQACQENNLPITSFLPGENNSFYKNEEDDAPIKRCPKCKVYIERDEGCAQMMCKNCKHAFCWYCLESLDDDFLLIHYDKGPCRNKLGHSRASVIWHRTQVVGIFAGFGLLLLVASPFLLLATPIVLCCKCKCSKGDDDPLPT
;
A
#
# COMPACT_ATOMS: atom_id res chain seq x y z
N MET A 1 41.47 -2.44 55.63
CA MET A 1 40.52 -2.70 54.52
C MET A 1 39.85 -1.38 54.16
N LEU A 2 40.23 -0.79 53.03
CA LEU A 2 39.72 0.52 52.61
C LEU A 2 38.34 0.36 51.96
N PHE A 3 37.31 0.92 52.61
CA PHE A 3 35.97 1.03 52.06
C PHE A 3 35.94 2.14 51.02
N PHE A 4 35.75 1.78 49.75
CA PHE A 4 35.49 2.75 48.69
C PHE A 4 33.98 3.06 48.65
N THR A 5 33.66 4.35 48.78
CA THR A 5 32.27 4.84 48.72
C THR A 5 31.67 4.66 47.31
N PRO A 6 30.36 4.39 47.17
CA PRO A 6 29.68 4.13 45.89
C PRO A 6 29.88 5.22 44.82
N LYS A 7 30.11 6.47 45.23
CA LYS A 7 30.40 7.59 44.33
C LYS A 7 31.73 7.44 43.58
N LEU A 8 32.75 6.82 44.18
CA LEU A 8 34.06 6.66 43.56
C LEU A 8 34.06 5.58 42.48
N LEU A 9 33.26 4.52 42.68
CA LEU A 9 33.04 3.46 41.69
C LEU A 9 32.30 3.97 40.46
N LEU A 10 31.31 4.84 40.64
CA LEU A 10 30.57 5.44 39.51
C LEU A 10 31.46 6.36 38.67
N GLN A 11 32.38 7.09 39.30
CA GLN A 11 33.28 8.02 38.63
C GLN A 11 34.38 7.28 37.83
N LEU A 12 34.89 6.17 38.36
CA LEU A 12 35.80 5.26 37.63
C LEU A 12 35.12 4.61 36.41
N CYS A 13 33.83 4.28 36.50
CA CYS A 13 33.09 3.74 35.36
C CYS A 13 32.89 4.78 34.23
N ILE A 14 32.63 6.05 34.58
CA ILE A 14 32.44 7.14 33.61
C ILE A 14 33.76 7.45 32.89
N ASP A 15 34.89 7.50 33.62
CA ASP A 15 36.21 7.76 33.03
C ASP A 15 36.68 6.63 32.11
N THR A 16 36.29 5.38 32.40
CA THR A 16 36.62 4.22 31.57
C THR A 16 35.80 4.21 30.27
N LEU A 17 34.53 4.61 30.32
CA LEU A 17 33.67 4.75 29.14
C LEU A 17 34.13 5.90 28.21
N HIS A 18 34.61 7.00 28.79
CA HIS A 18 35.12 8.15 28.01
C HIS A 18 36.42 7.83 27.26
N ARG A 19 37.28 6.97 27.83
CA ARG A 19 38.52 6.51 27.17
C ARG A 19 38.25 5.54 26.01
N ILE A 20 37.21 4.71 26.10
CA ILE A 20 36.82 3.78 25.03
C ILE A 20 36.24 4.55 23.82
N PHE A 21 35.48 5.62 24.06
CA PHE A 21 34.92 6.46 22.99
C PHE A 21 35.98 7.26 22.22
N CYS A 22 37.08 7.68 22.87
CA CYS A 22 38.18 8.39 22.21
C CYS A 22 39.04 7.51 21.28
N VAL A 23 39.07 6.18 21.48
CA VAL A 23 39.85 5.26 20.65
C VAL A 23 39.14 4.95 19.32
N PHE A 24 37.80 4.97 19.29
CA PHE A 24 37.01 4.74 18.07
C PHE A 24 37.01 5.91 17.07
N SER A 25 37.34 7.14 17.51
CA SER A 25 37.31 8.34 16.66
C SER A 25 38.54 8.52 15.75
N LYS A 26 39.56 7.64 15.82
CA LYS A 26 40.86 7.84 15.12
C LYS A 26 41.14 6.89 13.94
N VAL A 27 40.18 6.09 13.48
CA VAL A 27 40.41 5.05 12.43
C VAL A 27 39.71 5.31 11.08
N CYS A 28 39.06 6.45 10.87
CA CYS A 28 38.38 6.74 9.59
C CYS A 28 38.86 8.04 8.92
N PHE A 29 40.05 8.03 8.31
CA PHE A 29 40.42 9.02 7.29
C PHE A 29 41.43 8.40 6.30
N TRP A 30 40.97 8.08 5.08
CA TRP A 30 41.83 7.89 3.91
C TRP A 30 41.24 8.68 2.73
N THR A 31 42.09 9.51 2.13
CA THR A 31 41.85 10.50 1.08
C THR A 31 41.70 9.88 -0.33
N PRO A 32 40.93 10.50 -1.26
CA PRO A 32 40.89 10.07 -2.65
C PRO A 32 42.04 10.67 -3.49
N GLY A 33 42.74 9.82 -4.23
CA GLY A 33 43.82 10.17 -5.15
C GLY A 33 43.32 10.68 -6.50
N SER A 34 44.00 11.72 -7.00
CA SER A 34 43.85 12.35 -8.31
C SER A 34 44.38 11.45 -9.44
N LEU A 35 43.64 11.32 -10.55
CA LEU A 35 44.13 10.77 -11.81
C LEU A 35 43.78 11.70 -12.98
N LYS A 36 44.84 12.05 -13.71
CA LYS A 36 44.91 13.03 -14.81
C LYS A 36 44.15 12.55 -16.04
N ALA A 37 43.49 13.50 -16.71
CA ALA A 37 42.94 13.36 -18.04
C ALA A 37 44.05 13.54 -19.10
N THR A 38 44.04 12.70 -20.15
CA THR A 38 44.83 12.87 -21.37
C THR A 38 44.01 12.57 -22.62
N GLY A 39 44.00 13.52 -23.56
CA GLY A 39 43.89 13.28 -25.01
C GLY A 39 42.49 13.21 -25.62
N GLY A 40 42.03 14.32 -26.22
CA GLY A 40 40.86 14.36 -27.12
C GLY A 40 41.28 14.43 -28.59
N SER A 41 40.66 13.61 -29.44
CA SER A 41 40.72 13.68 -30.91
C SER A 41 39.56 14.54 -31.47
N PRO A 42 39.64 15.06 -32.71
CA PRO A 42 38.68 16.04 -33.21
C PRO A 42 37.34 15.40 -33.60
N VAL A 43 36.26 15.97 -33.07
CA VAL A 43 34.87 15.55 -33.20
C VAL A 43 34.24 16.05 -34.51
N SER A 44 33.45 15.19 -35.16
CA SER A 44 32.86 15.38 -36.49
C SER A 44 31.71 16.42 -36.53
N PRO A 45 31.33 16.96 -37.71
CA PRO A 45 30.26 17.95 -37.83
C PRO A 45 28.87 17.47 -37.38
N ALA A 46 28.62 16.16 -37.40
CA ALA A 46 27.37 15.55 -36.93
C ALA A 46 27.26 15.55 -35.40
N GLU A 47 28.37 15.29 -34.72
CA GLU A 47 28.47 15.36 -33.26
C GLU A 47 28.36 16.81 -32.76
N ARG A 48 28.80 17.78 -33.56
CA ARG A 48 28.67 19.22 -33.28
C ARG A 48 27.20 19.69 -33.23
N LYS A 49 26.34 19.14 -34.11
CA LYS A 49 24.87 19.39 -34.06
C LYS A 49 24.18 18.72 -32.86
N LEU A 50 24.71 17.59 -32.39
CA LEU A 50 24.23 16.91 -31.18
C LEU A 50 24.70 17.67 -29.91
N GLU A 51 25.92 18.20 -29.91
CA GLU A 51 26.45 19.07 -28.84
C GLU A 51 25.75 20.43 -28.77
N GLU A 52 25.35 21.02 -29.91
CA GLU A 52 24.53 22.23 -29.93
C GLU A 52 23.13 22.00 -29.35
N ARG A 53 22.51 20.83 -29.59
CA ARG A 53 21.27 20.43 -28.90
C ARG A 53 21.48 20.16 -27.40
N LYS A 54 22.65 19.64 -26.99
CA LYS A 54 23.02 19.48 -25.57
C LYS A 54 23.22 20.81 -24.83
N ARG A 55 23.41 21.94 -25.53
CA ARG A 55 23.66 23.26 -24.91
C ARG A 55 22.41 24.04 -24.49
N GLN A 56 21.22 23.68 -24.96
CA GLN A 56 19.96 24.21 -24.41
C GLN A 56 19.51 23.32 -23.25
N SER A 57 20.09 23.57 -22.07
CA SER A 57 19.76 22.86 -20.83
C SER A 57 18.34 23.19 -20.39
N THR A 58 17.35 22.39 -20.80
CA THR A 58 16.00 22.42 -20.25
C THR A 58 16.07 22.21 -18.74
N THR A 59 15.61 23.20 -17.97
CA THR A 59 15.55 23.10 -16.51
C THR A 59 14.20 22.50 -16.11
N PRO A 60 14.16 21.39 -15.35
CA PRO A 60 12.92 20.73 -14.94
C PRO A 60 12.21 21.47 -13.80
N THR A 61 11.80 22.72 -14.03
CA THR A 61 11.22 23.61 -13.00
C THR A 61 9.99 23.00 -12.31
N SER A 62 9.08 22.38 -13.08
CA SER A 62 7.90 21.68 -12.58
C SER A 62 7.78 20.29 -13.17
N VAL A 63 7.86 19.26 -12.33
CA VAL A 63 7.82 17.84 -12.74
C VAL A 63 6.57 17.16 -12.21
N ASN A 64 5.96 16.29 -13.03
CA ASN A 64 4.85 15.42 -12.62
C ASN A 64 5.39 14.01 -12.46
N TYR A 65 5.38 13.49 -11.24
CA TYR A 65 5.87 12.15 -10.96
C TYR A 65 4.70 11.19 -10.76
N HIS A 66 4.52 10.33 -11.75
CA HIS A 66 3.53 9.26 -11.78
C HIS A 66 4.15 7.98 -11.21
N PHE A 67 4.34 7.95 -9.90
CA PHE A 67 5.10 6.90 -9.23
C PHE A 67 4.40 5.54 -9.19
N THR A 68 3.12 5.48 -9.55
CA THR A 68 2.32 4.25 -9.62
C THR A 68 1.33 4.33 -10.77
N ARG A 69 1.06 3.20 -11.41
CA ARG A 69 -0.01 3.06 -12.41
C ARG A 69 -1.28 2.42 -11.88
N LYS A 70 -1.25 1.86 -10.65
CA LYS A 70 -2.43 1.24 -10.03
C LYS A 70 -3.48 2.29 -9.69
N CYS A 71 -4.72 2.06 -10.09
CA CYS A 71 -5.86 2.91 -9.78
C CYS A 71 -7.06 2.04 -9.33
N ASN A 72 -7.89 2.59 -8.45
CA ASN A 72 -9.11 1.95 -7.95
C ASN A 72 -10.37 2.43 -8.68
N TYR A 73 -10.25 3.44 -9.55
CA TYR A 73 -11.30 3.90 -10.45
C TYR A 73 -11.11 3.28 -11.85
N LYS A 74 -12.13 3.38 -12.69
CA LYS A 74 -12.15 2.79 -14.04
C LYS A 74 -12.54 3.83 -15.10
N CYS A 75 -12.03 5.06 -14.97
CA CYS A 75 -12.34 6.15 -15.91
C CYS A 75 -12.07 5.69 -17.35
N GLY A 76 -13.07 5.82 -18.23
CA GLY A 76 -12.99 5.33 -19.60
C GLY A 76 -11.97 6.06 -20.46
N PHE A 77 -11.70 7.34 -20.19
CA PHE A 77 -10.68 8.13 -20.88
C PHE A 77 -9.29 8.11 -20.23
N CYS A 78 -9.05 7.27 -19.21
CA CYS A 78 -7.81 7.31 -18.44
C CYS A 78 -6.57 7.14 -19.33
N PHE A 79 -5.76 8.20 -19.45
CA PHE A 79 -4.59 8.24 -20.33
C PHE A 79 -3.29 7.70 -19.70
N HIS A 80 -3.36 7.13 -18.50
CA HIS A 80 -2.20 6.62 -17.74
C HIS A 80 -2.62 5.37 -16.98
N THR A 81 -2.72 4.28 -17.73
CA THR A 81 -3.40 3.05 -17.34
C THR A 81 -2.50 2.11 -16.55
N ALA A 82 -3.15 1.14 -15.87
CA ALA A 82 -2.53 0.15 -14.99
C ALA A 82 -1.74 -0.95 -15.75
N LYS A 83 -0.82 -0.52 -16.62
CA LYS A 83 0.06 -1.42 -17.39
C LYS A 83 1.06 -2.17 -16.53
N THR A 84 1.49 -1.55 -15.43
CA THR A 84 2.45 -2.12 -14.50
C THR A 84 1.94 -1.97 -13.06
N SER A 85 2.44 -2.84 -12.20
CA SER A 85 2.21 -2.79 -10.75
C SER A 85 3.38 -2.17 -9.99
N PHE A 86 4.43 -1.79 -10.70
CA PHE A 86 5.71 -1.35 -10.16
C PHE A 86 5.60 0.02 -9.50
N VAL A 87 6.33 0.16 -8.39
CA VAL A 87 6.56 1.42 -7.67
C VAL A 87 8.00 1.36 -7.18
N LEU A 88 8.77 2.42 -7.37
CA LEU A 88 10.14 2.47 -6.88
C LEU A 88 10.20 2.35 -5.35
N PRO A 89 11.20 1.64 -4.80
CA PRO A 89 11.51 1.71 -3.37
C PRO A 89 11.67 3.16 -2.91
N LEU A 90 11.25 3.45 -1.68
CA LEU A 90 11.21 4.83 -1.16
C LEU A 90 12.56 5.55 -1.26
N ASP A 91 13.66 4.85 -0.97
CA ASP A 91 15.00 5.44 -0.99
C ASP A 91 15.47 5.76 -2.41
N GLU A 92 15.13 4.93 -3.40
CA GLU A 92 15.40 5.20 -4.81
C GLU A 92 14.54 6.36 -5.34
N ALA A 93 13.27 6.42 -4.93
CA ALA A 93 12.41 7.55 -5.26
C ALA A 93 12.96 8.87 -4.66
N LYS A 94 13.45 8.84 -3.41
CA LYS A 94 14.13 10.00 -2.81
C LYS A 94 15.40 10.37 -3.56
N ARG A 95 16.22 9.39 -3.97
CA ARG A 95 17.42 9.60 -4.78
C ARG A 95 17.09 10.30 -6.10
N GLY A 96 16.07 9.86 -6.82
CA GLY A 96 15.65 10.51 -8.06
C GLY A 96 15.10 11.93 -7.86
N LEU A 97 14.34 12.17 -6.79
CA LEU A 97 13.86 13.51 -6.44
C LEU A 97 15.01 14.47 -6.09
N GLN A 98 16.05 13.97 -5.41
CA GLN A 98 17.28 14.70 -5.13
C GLN A 98 18.00 15.10 -6.45
N LEU A 99 18.13 14.16 -7.39
CA LEU A 99 18.72 14.46 -8.71
C LEU A 99 17.92 15.53 -9.47
N LEU A 100 16.60 15.51 -9.40
CA LEU A 100 15.75 16.54 -10.01
C LEU A 100 15.92 17.91 -9.34
N LYS A 101 16.04 17.95 -8.01
CA LYS A 101 16.32 19.18 -7.26
C LYS A 101 17.67 19.77 -7.68
N GLU A 102 18.71 18.95 -7.77
CA GLU A 102 20.04 19.36 -8.24
C GLU A 102 20.04 19.86 -9.68
N ALA A 103 19.13 19.33 -10.51
CA ALA A 103 18.92 19.79 -11.88
C ALA A 103 18.09 21.08 -11.99
N GLY A 104 17.54 21.61 -10.88
CA GLY A 104 16.79 22.88 -10.85
C GLY A 104 15.27 22.74 -10.68
N MET A 105 14.79 21.62 -10.15
CA MET A 105 13.37 21.45 -9.83
C MET A 105 12.93 22.35 -8.66
N GLU A 106 11.84 23.09 -8.88
CA GLU A 106 11.20 23.97 -7.89
C GLU A 106 9.84 23.43 -7.45
N LYS A 107 9.17 22.67 -8.33
CA LYS A 107 7.84 22.14 -8.09
C LYS A 107 7.74 20.67 -8.45
N ILE A 108 7.19 19.88 -7.54
CA ILE A 108 6.83 18.48 -7.78
C ILE A 108 5.31 18.31 -7.72
N ASN A 109 4.76 17.51 -8.62
CA ASN A 109 3.37 17.08 -8.59
C ASN A 109 3.31 15.55 -8.56
N PHE A 110 2.85 14.98 -7.46
CA PHE A 110 2.63 13.54 -7.35
C PHE A 110 1.28 13.18 -7.98
N SER A 111 1.31 12.26 -8.95
CA SER A 111 0.14 11.76 -9.67
C SER A 111 0.35 10.28 -10.02
N GLY A 112 -0.32 9.76 -11.05
CA GLY A 112 -0.26 8.36 -11.47
C GLY A 112 -1.64 7.75 -11.61
N GLY A 113 -1.79 6.48 -11.22
CA GLY A 113 -3.06 5.78 -11.16
C GLY A 113 -3.96 6.38 -10.07
N GLU A 114 -3.72 6.02 -8.81
CA GLU A 114 -4.22 6.73 -7.63
C GLU A 114 -3.13 6.78 -6.54
N PRO A 115 -2.53 7.95 -6.27
CA PRO A 115 -1.40 8.12 -5.33
C PRO A 115 -1.65 7.60 -3.92
N PHE A 116 -2.89 7.67 -3.41
CA PHE A 116 -3.21 7.28 -2.04
C PHE A 116 -3.40 5.76 -1.85
N LEU A 117 -3.28 4.96 -2.91
CA LEU A 117 -3.42 3.49 -2.81
C LEU A 117 -2.19 2.81 -2.20
N HIS A 118 -1.00 3.18 -2.67
CA HIS A 118 0.24 2.51 -2.27
C HIS A 118 0.55 2.80 -0.80
N ASP A 119 0.82 1.75 -0.02
CA ASP A 119 1.03 1.80 1.43
C ASP A 119 -0.02 2.63 2.18
N ARG A 120 -1.27 2.60 1.71
CA ARG A 120 -2.39 3.39 2.27
C ARG A 120 -2.07 4.89 2.39
N GLY A 121 -1.25 5.42 1.47
CA GLY A 121 -0.83 6.82 1.41
C GLY A 121 0.40 7.17 2.24
N GLU A 122 0.99 6.23 3.00
CA GLU A 122 2.19 6.50 3.80
C GLU A 122 3.42 6.73 2.94
N PHE A 123 3.59 5.97 1.84
CA PHE A 123 4.66 6.20 0.88
C PHE A 123 4.61 7.64 0.30
N LEU A 124 3.43 8.06 -0.15
CA LEU A 124 3.18 9.41 -0.65
C LEU A 124 3.46 10.47 0.41
N GLY A 125 3.00 10.27 1.64
CA GLY A 125 3.23 11.20 2.75
C GLY A 125 4.72 11.40 3.04
N LYS A 126 5.50 10.33 3.07
CA LYS A 126 6.96 10.39 3.24
C LYS A 126 7.66 11.13 2.11
N LEU A 127 7.21 10.97 0.86
CA LEU A 127 7.76 11.73 -0.27
C LEU A 127 7.38 13.21 -0.21
N VAL A 128 6.15 13.54 0.18
CA VAL A 128 5.69 14.92 0.38
C VAL A 128 6.53 15.62 1.45
N GLN A 129 6.71 14.97 2.60
CA GLN A 129 7.55 15.46 3.68
C GLN A 129 8.99 15.65 3.23
N PHE A 130 9.58 14.65 2.55
CA PHE A 130 10.96 14.73 2.04
C PHE A 130 11.15 15.91 1.07
N CYS A 131 10.23 16.07 0.12
CA CYS A 131 10.28 17.17 -0.83
C CYS A 131 10.16 18.54 -0.17
N LYS A 132 9.35 18.68 0.89
CA LYS A 132 9.13 19.97 1.54
C LYS A 132 10.18 20.31 2.58
N VAL A 133 10.60 19.32 3.38
CA VAL A 133 11.51 19.50 4.52
C VAL A 133 12.97 19.36 4.08
N ASP A 134 13.32 18.22 3.48
CA ASP A 134 14.71 17.91 3.12
C ASP A 134 15.15 18.63 1.85
N LEU A 135 14.33 18.60 0.78
CA LEU A 135 14.66 19.26 -0.50
C LEU A 135 14.27 20.75 -0.54
N GLN A 136 13.47 21.21 0.42
CA GLN A 136 12.99 22.59 0.51
C GLN A 136 12.39 23.09 -0.81
N LEU A 137 11.55 22.26 -1.45
CA LEU A 137 10.88 22.66 -2.69
C LEU A 137 9.87 23.79 -2.42
N PRO A 138 9.89 24.84 -3.25
CA PRO A 138 8.87 25.88 -3.21
C PRO A 138 7.44 25.36 -3.22
N SER A 139 7.15 24.33 -4.02
CA SER A 139 5.81 23.75 -4.14
C SER A 139 5.80 22.23 -4.24
N VAL A 140 4.96 21.60 -3.40
CA VAL A 140 4.63 20.19 -3.43
C VAL A 140 3.12 20.05 -3.64
N SER A 141 2.72 19.38 -4.71
CA SER A 141 1.30 19.15 -5.01
C SER A 141 0.96 17.69 -5.26
N ILE A 142 -0.32 17.34 -5.10
CA ILE A 142 -0.85 16.00 -5.40
C ILE A 142 -2.06 16.15 -6.32
N VAL A 143 -2.23 15.22 -7.27
CA VAL A 143 -3.46 15.01 -8.03
C VAL A 143 -4.04 13.64 -7.67
N SER A 144 -5.28 13.59 -7.19
CA SER A 144 -5.94 12.36 -6.73
C SER A 144 -7.42 12.34 -7.11
N ASN A 145 -8.01 11.15 -7.21
CA ASN A 145 -9.47 10.98 -7.29
C ASN A 145 -10.18 11.17 -5.93
N GLY A 146 -9.42 11.32 -4.84
CA GLY A 146 -9.92 11.61 -3.50
C GLY A 146 -10.45 10.41 -2.70
N SER A 147 -10.74 9.28 -3.35
CA SER A 147 -11.49 8.17 -2.75
C SER A 147 -10.80 7.49 -1.56
N MET A 148 -9.47 7.53 -1.52
CA MET A 148 -8.64 6.88 -0.50
C MET A 148 -8.09 7.86 0.55
N ILE A 149 -8.38 9.15 0.41
CA ILE A 149 -7.89 10.18 1.32
C ILE A 149 -8.62 10.09 2.66
N LYS A 150 -7.85 10.13 3.74
CA LYS A 150 -8.36 10.12 5.12
C LYS A 150 -7.83 11.34 5.86
N GLU A 151 -8.63 11.87 6.78
CA GLU A 151 -8.24 13.02 7.61
C GLU A 151 -6.92 12.81 8.37
N LYS A 152 -6.67 11.57 8.86
CA LYS A 152 -5.39 11.21 9.52
C LYS A 152 -4.16 11.51 8.65
N TRP A 153 -4.29 11.44 7.33
CA TRP A 153 -3.21 11.80 6.42
C TRP A 153 -2.94 13.30 6.45
N PHE A 154 -3.97 14.15 6.47
CA PHE A 154 -3.82 15.60 6.64
C PHE A 154 -3.20 15.95 7.99
N GLN A 155 -3.63 15.29 9.07
CA GLN A 155 -3.06 15.51 10.40
C GLN A 155 -1.54 15.24 10.46
N ARG A 156 -1.05 14.29 9.65
CA ARG A 156 0.36 13.90 9.63
C ARG A 156 1.19 14.66 8.59
N TYR A 157 0.61 14.91 7.41
CA TYR A 157 1.36 15.38 6.24
C TYR A 157 0.83 16.69 5.63
N GLY A 158 -0.33 17.20 6.08
CA GLY A 158 -0.98 18.38 5.52
C GLY A 158 -0.14 19.65 5.61
N ASP A 159 0.64 19.81 6.69
CA ASP A 159 1.55 20.95 6.87
C ASP A 159 2.58 21.08 5.74
N TYR A 160 3.01 19.95 5.18
CA TYR A 160 4.03 19.90 4.11
C TYR A 160 3.45 20.04 2.70
N LEU A 161 2.14 19.89 2.54
CA LEU A 161 1.47 19.92 1.24
C LEU A 161 1.04 21.34 0.91
N ASP A 162 1.38 21.82 -0.30
CA ASP A 162 0.92 23.13 -0.77
C ASP A 162 -0.45 23.04 -1.44
N ILE A 163 -0.61 22.12 -2.39
CA ILE A 163 -1.81 22.02 -3.24
C ILE A 163 -2.31 20.58 -3.30
N LEU A 164 -3.58 20.36 -2.96
CA LEU A 164 -4.28 19.11 -3.24
C LEU A 164 -5.28 19.34 -4.37
N ALA A 165 -5.04 18.70 -5.52
CA ALA A 165 -5.94 18.70 -6.64
C ALA A 165 -6.81 17.43 -6.62
N ILE A 166 -8.12 17.61 -6.56
CA ILE A 166 -9.08 16.51 -6.71
C ILE A 166 -9.62 16.52 -8.13
N SER A 167 -9.49 15.39 -8.80
CA SER A 167 -10.14 15.20 -10.09
C SER A 167 -11.66 15.07 -9.84
N CYS A 168 -12.46 15.90 -10.48
CA CYS A 168 -13.92 15.91 -10.46
C CYS A 168 -14.39 16.31 -11.86
N ASP A 169 -15.01 15.36 -12.57
CA ASP A 169 -15.39 15.57 -13.98
C ASP A 169 -16.89 15.88 -14.14
N SER A 170 -17.70 15.65 -13.11
CA SER A 170 -19.13 15.98 -13.12
C SER A 170 -19.64 16.12 -11.67
N PHE A 171 -20.63 16.98 -11.48
CA PHE A 171 -21.45 17.10 -10.27
C PHE A 171 -22.77 16.31 -10.37
N ASP A 172 -22.91 15.45 -11.38
CA ASP A 172 -23.93 14.42 -11.46
C ASP A 172 -23.32 13.02 -11.23
N GLU A 173 -23.86 12.27 -10.26
CA GLU A 173 -23.36 10.93 -9.94
C GLU A 173 -23.62 9.92 -11.07
N THR A 174 -24.68 10.12 -11.87
CA THR A 174 -24.98 9.24 -13.02
C THR A 174 -23.92 9.42 -14.11
N THR A 175 -23.57 10.65 -14.43
CA THR A 175 -22.48 11.00 -15.35
C THR A 175 -21.14 10.47 -14.84
N ASN A 176 -20.83 10.61 -13.55
CA ASN A 176 -19.62 10.01 -12.97
C ASN A 176 -19.61 8.47 -13.11
N GLN A 177 -20.75 7.79 -12.96
CA GLN A 177 -20.87 6.35 -13.19
C GLN A 177 -20.59 5.98 -14.66
N LEU A 178 -21.17 6.71 -15.61
CA LEU A 178 -20.93 6.51 -17.05
C LEU A 178 -19.47 6.71 -17.42
N ILE A 179 -18.82 7.72 -16.84
CA ILE A 179 -17.40 7.98 -17.03
C ILE A 179 -16.54 6.87 -16.39
N GLY A 180 -16.99 6.24 -15.30
CA GLY A 180 -16.24 5.25 -14.53
C GLY A 180 -15.49 5.82 -13.33
N ARG A 181 -15.93 6.98 -12.81
CA ARG A 181 -15.38 7.68 -11.63
C ARG A 181 -16.08 7.31 -10.34
N THR A 182 -16.27 6.02 -10.13
CA THR A 182 -16.98 5.52 -8.95
C THR A 182 -16.24 4.36 -8.31
N GLN A 183 -16.52 4.16 -7.03
CA GLN A 183 -16.01 3.02 -6.28
C GLN A 183 -17.09 2.50 -5.34
N GLY A 184 -17.78 1.43 -5.77
CA GLY A 184 -18.86 0.83 -5.02
C GLY A 184 -20.04 1.79 -4.85
N ARG A 185 -20.59 1.89 -3.64
CA ARG A 185 -21.77 2.74 -3.32
C ARG A 185 -21.40 4.11 -2.73
N LYS A 186 -20.13 4.52 -2.76
CA LYS A 186 -19.69 5.79 -2.18
C LYS A 186 -19.89 6.92 -3.20
N SER A 187 -20.54 8.00 -2.77
CA SER A 187 -20.63 9.24 -3.56
C SER A 187 -19.24 9.86 -3.77
N HIS A 188 -18.95 10.21 -5.01
CA HIS A 188 -17.74 10.95 -5.36
C HIS A 188 -17.86 12.41 -4.91
N ILE A 189 -19.05 12.99 -5.07
CA ILE A 189 -19.34 14.40 -4.75
C ILE A 189 -19.28 14.65 -3.24
N ASP A 190 -19.92 13.83 -2.41
CA ASP A 190 -19.84 13.94 -0.94
C ASP A 190 -18.38 13.91 -0.47
N ASN A 191 -17.57 13.08 -1.12
CA ASN A 191 -16.16 12.96 -0.81
C ASN A 191 -15.35 14.19 -1.22
N LEU A 192 -15.71 14.83 -2.35
CA LEU A 192 -15.11 16.10 -2.80
C LEU A 192 -15.32 17.22 -1.78
N TYR A 193 -16.56 17.43 -1.33
CA TYR A 193 -16.90 18.45 -0.32
C TYR A 193 -16.19 18.18 1.02
N LYS A 194 -16.17 16.92 1.45
CA LYS A 194 -15.42 16.52 2.65
C LYS A 194 -13.92 16.83 2.54
N ILE A 195 -13.30 16.59 1.40
CA ILE A 195 -11.88 16.90 1.19
C ILE A 195 -11.66 18.41 1.12
N CYS A 196 -12.56 19.18 0.50
CA CYS A 196 -12.51 20.65 0.51
C CYS A 196 -12.48 21.19 1.95
N ASN A 197 -13.35 20.68 2.83
CA ASN A 197 -13.37 21.04 4.25
C ASN A 197 -12.05 20.71 4.96
N TRP A 198 -11.46 19.54 4.70
CA TRP A 198 -10.15 19.20 5.26
C TRP A 198 -9.05 20.11 4.72
N CYS A 199 -9.05 20.44 3.43
CA CYS A 199 -8.09 21.40 2.87
C CYS A 199 -8.15 22.75 3.59
N GLN A 200 -9.36 23.25 3.88
CA GLN A 200 -9.55 24.48 4.66
C GLN A 200 -9.03 24.33 6.10
N GLN A 201 -9.39 23.25 6.79
CA GLN A 201 -9.01 23.00 8.18
C GLN A 201 -7.49 22.86 8.37
N TYR A 202 -6.82 22.19 7.44
CA TYR A 202 -5.39 21.88 7.50
C TYR A 202 -4.53 22.81 6.63
N LYS A 203 -5.10 23.94 6.16
CA LYS A 203 -4.39 24.98 5.41
C LYS A 203 -3.64 24.45 4.19
N VAL A 204 -4.35 23.69 3.36
CA VAL A 204 -3.86 23.16 2.08
C VAL A 204 -4.67 23.79 0.95
N ALA A 205 -4.01 24.30 -0.08
CA ALA A 205 -4.70 24.92 -1.20
C ALA A 205 -5.50 23.87 -1.98
N PHE A 206 -6.81 24.08 -2.10
CA PHE A 206 -7.70 23.16 -2.79
C PHE A 206 -7.78 23.49 -4.28
N LYS A 207 -7.60 22.48 -5.13
CA LYS A 207 -7.64 22.59 -6.59
C LYS A 207 -8.59 21.56 -7.17
N ILE A 208 -9.25 21.88 -8.28
CA ILE A 208 -10.07 20.93 -9.04
C ILE A 208 -9.46 20.72 -10.42
N ASN A 209 -9.50 19.47 -10.89
CA ASN A 209 -9.15 19.07 -12.25
C ASN A 209 -10.38 18.41 -12.88
N SER A 210 -10.78 18.83 -14.07
CA SER A 210 -11.93 18.28 -14.81
C SER A 210 -11.53 17.94 -16.24
N VAL A 211 -11.88 16.76 -16.70
CA VAL A 211 -11.74 16.31 -18.09
C VAL A 211 -13.10 16.43 -18.78
N ILE A 212 -13.21 17.36 -19.70
CA ILE A 212 -14.41 17.59 -20.49
C ILE A 212 -14.43 16.59 -21.64
N ASN A 213 -15.54 15.88 -21.73
CA ASN A 213 -15.77 14.75 -22.60
C ASN A 213 -17.25 14.70 -23.02
N THR A 214 -17.59 13.74 -23.87
CA THR A 214 -18.94 13.58 -24.45
C THR A 214 -20.07 13.58 -23.42
N PHE A 215 -19.84 13.12 -22.18
CA PHE A 215 -20.89 12.94 -21.17
C PHE A 215 -21.14 14.18 -20.30
N ASN A 216 -20.21 15.14 -20.24
CA ASN A 216 -20.31 16.30 -19.34
C ASN A 216 -20.19 17.65 -20.09
N ILE A 217 -20.15 17.63 -21.42
CA ILE A 217 -19.93 18.84 -22.23
C ILE A 217 -21.05 19.88 -22.12
N ASP A 218 -22.27 19.43 -21.85
CA ASP A 218 -23.44 20.30 -21.69
C ASP A 218 -23.70 20.68 -20.24
N GLU A 219 -22.90 20.16 -19.30
CA GLU A 219 -23.05 20.45 -17.87
C GLU A 219 -22.69 21.90 -17.56
N ASP A 220 -23.44 22.51 -16.64
CA ASP A 220 -23.10 23.76 -15.99
C ASP A 220 -22.62 23.47 -14.56
N MET A 221 -21.34 23.73 -14.32
CA MET A 221 -20.64 23.49 -13.08
C MET A 221 -20.37 24.78 -12.30
N ALA A 222 -20.80 25.94 -12.79
CA ALA A 222 -20.38 27.25 -12.27
C ALA A 222 -20.76 27.44 -10.79
N GLU A 223 -21.99 27.06 -10.41
CA GLU A 223 -22.47 27.18 -9.03
C GLU A 223 -21.64 26.33 -8.07
N HIS A 224 -21.47 25.04 -8.37
CA HIS A 224 -20.70 24.11 -7.55
C HIS A 224 -19.22 24.50 -7.43
N ILE A 225 -18.60 24.93 -8.53
CA ILE A 225 -17.20 25.38 -8.51
C ILE A 225 -17.06 26.66 -7.68
N THR A 226 -18.02 27.58 -7.77
CA THR A 226 -18.03 28.82 -6.99
C THR A 226 -18.19 28.52 -5.50
N GLU A 227 -19.09 27.59 -5.13
CA GLU A 227 -19.29 27.14 -3.75
C GLU A 227 -18.03 26.50 -3.17
N LEU A 228 -17.39 25.59 -3.92
CA LEU A 228 -16.16 24.92 -3.49
C LEU A 228 -14.94 25.86 -3.44
N ASN A 229 -15.01 26.99 -4.15
CA ASN A 229 -14.00 28.04 -4.20
C ASN A 229 -12.54 27.52 -4.32
N PRO A 230 -12.22 26.69 -5.34
CA PRO A 230 -10.87 26.20 -5.51
C PRO A 230 -9.92 27.33 -5.94
N VAL A 231 -8.66 27.27 -5.51
CA VAL A 231 -7.64 28.26 -5.92
C VAL A 231 -7.36 28.22 -7.42
N ARG A 232 -7.68 27.09 -8.06
CA ARG A 232 -7.52 26.85 -9.49
C ARG A 232 -8.45 25.72 -9.91
N TRP A 233 -9.14 25.90 -11.03
CA TRP A 233 -9.90 24.87 -11.70
C TRP A 233 -9.27 24.60 -13.06
N LYS A 234 -8.63 23.44 -13.22
CA LYS A 234 -8.04 23.02 -14.50
C LYS A 234 -9.07 22.26 -15.31
N VAL A 235 -9.33 22.76 -16.51
CA VAL A 235 -10.32 22.19 -17.43
C VAL A 235 -9.55 21.64 -18.63
N PHE A 236 -9.53 20.33 -18.77
CA PHE A 236 -8.82 19.60 -19.81
C PHE A 236 -9.81 19.12 -20.86
N GLN A 237 -9.46 19.25 -22.14
CA GLN A 237 -10.14 18.53 -23.20
C GLN A 237 -9.76 17.04 -23.14
N CYS A 238 -10.67 16.11 -23.46
CA CYS A 238 -10.33 14.69 -23.52
C CYS A 238 -9.22 14.43 -24.57
N LEU A 239 -8.10 13.82 -24.12
CA LEU A 239 -6.92 13.55 -24.94
C LEU A 239 -6.78 12.05 -25.22
N LEU A 240 -6.59 11.71 -26.49
CA LEU A 240 -6.20 10.39 -26.93
C LEU A 240 -4.68 10.22 -26.84
N ILE A 241 -4.25 9.09 -26.28
CA ILE A 241 -2.86 8.65 -26.20
C ILE A 241 -2.81 7.18 -26.63
N ASP A 242 -2.15 6.94 -27.75
CA ASP A 242 -1.98 5.62 -28.32
C ASP A 242 -1.20 4.68 -27.37
N GLY A 243 -1.70 3.46 -27.27
CA GLY A 243 -1.27 2.44 -26.33
C GLY A 243 -1.76 2.64 -24.89
N GLU A 244 -2.33 3.78 -24.50
CA GLU A 244 -2.92 3.96 -23.17
C GLU A 244 -4.45 3.84 -23.21
N ASN A 245 -5.07 4.72 -24.01
CA ASN A 245 -6.52 4.84 -24.10
C ASN A 245 -7.04 4.89 -25.55
N ALA A 246 -6.15 4.67 -26.52
CA ALA A 246 -6.46 4.55 -27.94
C ALA A 246 -5.55 3.49 -28.58
N GLY A 247 -6.03 2.84 -29.63
CA GLY A 247 -5.27 1.82 -30.38
C GLY A 247 -5.33 0.41 -29.79
N GLU A 248 -4.83 -0.58 -30.55
CA GLU A 248 -5.00 -2.02 -30.26
C GLU A 248 -4.38 -2.49 -28.94
N ALA A 249 -3.32 -1.83 -28.49
CA ALA A 249 -2.60 -2.18 -27.26
C ALA A 249 -3.12 -1.45 -26.00
N ALA A 250 -4.19 -0.67 -26.10
CA ALA A 250 -4.73 0.13 -25.00
C ALA A 250 -5.61 -0.69 -24.03
N LEU A 251 -5.63 -0.26 -22.77
CA LEU A 251 -6.51 -0.84 -21.74
C LEU A 251 -7.85 -0.10 -21.65
N ARG A 252 -8.03 0.96 -22.42
CA ARG A 252 -9.17 1.88 -22.40
C ARG A 252 -9.50 2.29 -23.83
N GLU A 253 -10.75 2.67 -24.03
CA GLU A 253 -11.30 3.13 -25.30
C GLU A 253 -11.85 4.55 -25.09
N ALA A 254 -10.97 5.53 -25.27
CA ALA A 254 -11.26 6.94 -25.03
C ALA A 254 -11.94 7.62 -26.23
N GLU A 255 -12.01 6.98 -27.39
CA GLU A 255 -12.56 7.52 -28.63
C GLU A 255 -14.01 8.00 -28.46
N ARG A 256 -14.81 7.26 -27.68
CA ARG A 256 -16.20 7.64 -27.35
C ARG A 256 -16.33 8.86 -26.43
N PHE A 257 -15.24 9.28 -25.79
CA PHE A 257 -15.19 10.43 -24.88
C PHE A 257 -14.66 11.71 -25.55
N VAL A 258 -14.19 11.62 -26.78
CA VAL A 258 -13.58 12.75 -27.49
C VAL A 258 -14.64 13.77 -27.91
N ILE A 259 -14.26 15.04 -27.77
CA ILE A 259 -15.06 16.22 -28.14
C ILE A 259 -14.26 17.09 -29.10
N SER A 260 -14.94 17.82 -29.97
CA SER A 260 -14.29 18.78 -30.86
C SER A 260 -13.78 20.02 -30.11
N ASP A 261 -12.84 20.75 -30.71
CA ASP A 261 -12.34 22.00 -30.15
C ASP A 261 -13.45 23.05 -30.03
N GLN A 262 -14.42 23.04 -30.96
CA GLN A 262 -15.59 23.91 -30.89
C GLN A 262 -16.46 23.58 -29.67
N GLN A 263 -16.79 22.31 -29.46
CA GLN A 263 -17.60 21.90 -28.30
C GLN A 263 -16.86 22.22 -26.99
N PHE A 264 -15.53 22.03 -26.96
CA PHE A 264 -14.73 22.43 -25.81
C PHE A 264 -14.81 23.94 -25.56
N GLN A 265 -14.73 24.77 -26.60
CA GLN A 265 -14.87 26.22 -26.48
C GLN A 265 -16.27 26.63 -25.98
N GLU A 266 -17.34 25.96 -26.42
CA GLU A 266 -18.69 26.20 -25.91
C GLU A 266 -18.81 25.93 -24.40
N PHE A 267 -18.15 24.88 -23.89
CA PHE A 267 -18.05 24.64 -22.44
C PHE A 267 -17.30 25.78 -21.74
N LEU A 268 -16.21 26.29 -22.32
CA LEU A 268 -15.45 27.40 -21.74
C LEU A 268 -16.25 28.70 -21.68
N ASP A 269 -16.98 29.02 -22.75
CA ASP A 269 -17.79 30.23 -22.86
C ASP A 269 -18.91 30.22 -21.81
N ARG A 270 -19.54 29.06 -21.58
CA ARG A 270 -20.55 28.84 -20.52
C ARG A 270 -20.01 29.15 -19.12
N HIS A 271 -18.73 28.85 -18.87
CA HIS A 271 -18.08 29.03 -17.57
C HIS A 271 -17.15 30.24 -17.50
N SER A 272 -17.30 31.19 -18.43
CA SER A 272 -16.45 32.39 -18.52
C SER A 272 -16.51 33.29 -17.28
N SER A 273 -17.57 33.18 -16.47
CA SER A 273 -17.70 33.88 -15.18
C SER A 273 -16.82 33.32 -14.06
N VAL A 274 -16.31 32.08 -14.20
CA VAL A 274 -15.52 31.42 -13.16
C VAL A 274 -14.06 31.84 -13.25
N SER A 275 -13.64 32.75 -12.38
CA SER A 275 -12.31 33.38 -12.44
C SER A 275 -11.13 32.41 -12.22
N CYS A 276 -11.34 31.29 -11.53
CA CYS A 276 -10.30 30.31 -11.25
C CYS A 276 -10.10 29.29 -12.38
N LEU A 277 -10.91 29.36 -13.45
CA LEU A 277 -10.87 28.46 -14.61
C LEU A 277 -9.57 28.63 -15.40
N VAL A 278 -8.95 27.50 -15.77
CA VAL A 278 -7.74 27.47 -16.58
C VAL A 278 -7.87 26.39 -17.65
N PRO A 279 -8.08 26.78 -18.93
CA PRO A 279 -8.37 25.84 -20.00
C PRO A 279 -7.10 25.24 -20.62
N GLU A 280 -7.13 23.94 -20.85
CA GLU A 280 -6.08 23.15 -21.49
C GLU A 280 -6.65 22.28 -22.61
N SER A 281 -6.62 22.80 -23.84
CA SER A 281 -6.93 22.04 -25.05
C SER A 281 -5.85 20.98 -25.32
N ASN A 282 -6.17 20.03 -26.20
CA ASN A 282 -5.24 18.96 -26.60
C ASN A 282 -3.90 19.49 -27.10
N GLU A 283 -3.89 20.57 -27.88
CA GLU A 283 -2.66 21.23 -28.34
C GLU A 283 -1.79 21.76 -27.18
N LYS A 284 -2.43 22.33 -26.15
CA LYS A 284 -1.73 22.86 -24.97
C LYS A 284 -1.17 21.75 -24.09
N MET A 285 -1.79 20.57 -24.06
CA MET A 285 -1.40 19.48 -23.16
C MET A 285 -0.23 18.65 -23.68
N ARG A 286 -0.18 18.30 -24.98
CA ARG A 286 0.71 17.25 -25.50
C ARG A 286 2.18 17.42 -25.10
N ASN A 287 2.75 18.63 -25.17
CA ASN A 287 4.20 18.82 -24.99
C ASN A 287 4.58 19.73 -23.82
N SER A 288 3.62 20.14 -22.98
CA SER A 288 3.83 21.19 -21.99
C SER A 288 4.05 20.67 -20.56
N TYR A 289 4.23 19.36 -20.42
CA TYR A 289 4.40 18.67 -19.15
C TYR A 289 5.67 17.83 -19.16
N LEU A 290 6.51 17.99 -18.14
CA LEU A 290 7.50 16.99 -17.79
C LEU A 290 6.80 15.91 -16.95
N ILE A 291 6.68 14.72 -17.52
CA ILE A 291 6.06 13.56 -16.88
C ILE A 291 7.14 12.51 -16.65
N LEU A 292 7.33 12.14 -15.39
CA LEU A 292 8.11 10.97 -14.98
C LEU A 292 7.16 9.83 -14.70
N ASP A 293 7.45 8.65 -15.26
CA ASP A 293 6.72 7.43 -14.98
C ASP A 293 7.19 6.75 -13.68
N GLU A 294 6.65 5.55 -13.40
CA GLU A 294 6.92 4.79 -12.19
C GLU A 294 8.37 4.35 -12.03
N TYR A 295 9.14 4.30 -13.13
CA TYR A 295 10.58 4.00 -13.18
C TYR A 295 11.45 5.26 -13.21
N MET A 296 10.85 6.45 -13.04
CA MET A 296 11.51 7.75 -13.19
C MET A 296 12.15 7.95 -14.57
N ARG A 297 11.44 7.54 -15.62
CA ARG A 297 11.76 7.84 -17.02
C ARG A 297 10.90 8.99 -17.49
N PHE A 298 11.47 9.90 -18.28
CA PHE A 298 10.66 10.96 -18.89
C PHE A 298 9.81 10.38 -20.03
N LEU A 299 8.55 10.77 -20.12
CA LEU A 299 7.65 10.35 -21.18
C LEU A 299 7.53 11.43 -22.25
N ASP A 300 7.89 11.08 -23.48
CA ASP A 300 7.64 11.89 -24.67
C ASP A 300 6.24 11.62 -25.22
N CYS A 301 5.48 12.70 -25.44
CA CYS A 301 4.10 12.66 -25.90
C CYS A 301 3.91 13.25 -27.31
N ARG A 302 4.99 13.62 -28.02
CA ARG A 302 4.92 14.35 -29.31
C ARG A 302 4.22 13.56 -30.40
N GLU A 303 4.47 12.26 -30.48
CA GLU A 303 3.91 11.35 -31.49
C GLU A 303 2.55 10.76 -31.05
N GLY A 304 1.91 11.34 -30.02
CA GLY A 304 0.63 10.86 -29.50
C GLY A 304 0.71 9.55 -28.71
N ARG A 305 1.92 9.05 -28.43
CA ARG A 305 2.21 7.90 -27.55
C ARG A 305 2.88 8.37 -26.27
N LYS A 306 3.24 7.46 -25.36
CA LYS A 306 4.08 7.75 -24.20
C LYS A 306 5.39 6.97 -24.33
N ASP A 307 6.34 7.55 -25.02
CA ASP A 307 7.63 6.93 -25.28
C ASP A 307 8.58 7.22 -24.11
N PRO A 308 9.00 6.21 -23.33
CA PRO A 308 9.85 6.42 -22.17
C PRO A 308 11.32 6.62 -22.57
N SER A 309 11.99 7.58 -21.92
CA SER A 309 13.45 7.69 -21.94
C SER A 309 14.11 6.64 -21.04
N LYS A 310 15.45 6.66 -20.92
CA LYS A 310 16.15 5.91 -19.86
C LYS A 310 15.87 6.53 -18.49
N SER A 311 15.95 5.76 -17.42
CA SER A 311 15.68 6.28 -16.08
C SER A 311 16.72 7.34 -15.70
N ILE A 312 16.27 8.41 -15.05
CA ILE A 312 17.18 9.41 -14.46
C ILE A 312 18.12 8.77 -13.41
N LEU A 313 17.72 7.63 -12.86
CA LEU A 313 18.50 6.87 -11.89
C LEU A 313 19.74 6.19 -12.51
N ASP A 314 19.69 5.95 -13.82
CA ASP A 314 20.74 5.27 -14.59
C ASP A 314 21.63 6.25 -15.36
N VAL A 315 21.01 7.20 -16.09
CA VAL A 315 21.73 8.12 -17.00
C VAL A 315 21.78 9.56 -16.47
N GLY A 316 21.12 9.84 -15.35
CA GLY A 316 21.00 11.20 -14.83
C GLY A 316 19.95 12.06 -15.55
N VAL A 317 19.56 13.16 -14.91
CA VAL A 317 18.48 14.03 -15.40
C VAL A 317 18.83 14.71 -16.72
N LYS A 318 20.07 15.20 -16.86
CA LYS A 318 20.51 15.96 -18.04
C LYS A 318 20.44 15.13 -19.33
N GLU A 319 20.76 13.84 -19.25
CA GLU A 319 20.69 12.96 -20.42
C GLU A 319 19.25 12.53 -20.70
N ALA A 320 18.51 12.11 -19.66
CA ALA A 320 17.14 11.64 -19.83
C ALA A 320 16.17 12.73 -20.31
N ILE A 321 16.33 13.98 -19.87
CA ILE A 321 15.40 15.08 -20.20
C ILE A 321 15.48 15.49 -21.68
N CYS A 322 16.61 15.26 -22.35
CA CYS A 322 16.76 15.50 -23.79
C CYS A 322 15.77 14.69 -24.63
N PHE A 323 15.26 13.58 -24.08
CA PHE A 323 14.29 12.70 -24.72
C PHE A 323 12.85 12.91 -24.22
N SER A 324 12.59 13.95 -23.42
CA SER A 324 11.25 14.19 -22.85
C SER A 324 10.26 14.84 -23.81
N GLY A 325 10.73 15.40 -24.93
CA GLY A 325 9.87 16.16 -25.85
C GLY A 325 9.29 17.47 -25.28
N PHE A 326 9.80 17.95 -24.14
CA PHE A 326 9.24 19.10 -23.43
C PHE A 326 9.39 20.44 -24.17
N ASP A 327 8.28 21.16 -24.29
CA ASP A 327 8.18 22.52 -24.82
C ASP A 327 7.98 23.53 -23.68
N GLU A 328 9.08 24.18 -23.28
CA GLU A 328 9.10 25.21 -22.24
C GLU A 328 8.24 26.43 -22.62
N LYS A 329 8.17 26.81 -23.90
CA LYS A 329 7.35 27.95 -24.34
C LYS A 329 5.87 27.64 -24.16
N MET A 330 5.45 26.43 -24.49
CA MET A 330 4.06 25.98 -24.28
C MET A 330 3.73 25.88 -22.78
N PHE A 331 4.67 25.41 -21.95
CA PHE A 331 4.53 25.39 -20.49
C PHE A 331 4.26 26.79 -19.90
N LEU A 332 4.97 27.81 -20.37
CA LEU A 332 4.73 29.20 -19.95
C LEU A 332 3.40 29.75 -20.51
N LYS A 333 3.11 29.51 -21.80
CA LYS A 333 1.89 29.99 -22.47
C LYS A 333 0.60 29.49 -21.80
N ARG A 334 0.60 28.27 -21.27
CA ARG A 334 -0.56 27.70 -20.55
C ARG A 334 -0.66 28.11 -19.07
N GLY A 335 0.18 29.03 -18.61
CA GLY A 335 0.23 29.44 -17.20
C GLY A 335 0.72 28.32 -16.27
N GLY A 336 1.72 27.56 -16.72
CA GLY A 336 2.38 26.52 -15.93
C GLY A 336 3.18 27.09 -14.75
N LYS A 337 3.68 28.31 -14.87
CA LYS A 337 4.28 29.09 -13.78
C LYS A 337 3.25 30.05 -13.20
N TYR A 338 2.94 29.89 -11.91
CA TYR A 338 1.99 30.70 -11.14
C TYR A 338 2.40 30.65 -9.67
N VAL A 339 1.73 31.43 -8.81
CA VAL A 339 1.94 31.35 -7.35
C VAL A 339 1.47 29.99 -6.87
N TRP A 340 2.42 29.10 -6.61
CA TRP A 340 2.16 27.68 -6.34
C TRP A 340 2.58 27.23 -4.93
N SER A 341 3.17 28.13 -4.15
CA SER A 341 3.46 27.89 -2.73
C SER A 341 2.28 28.38 -1.92
N LYS A 342 1.75 27.57 -1.00
CA LYS A 342 0.60 27.98 -0.19
C LYS A 342 0.91 29.18 0.70
N ALA A 343 2.18 29.39 1.05
CA ALA A 343 2.63 30.52 1.85
C ALA A 343 2.49 31.86 1.11
N ASP A 344 2.62 31.83 -0.22
CA ASP A 344 2.53 33.01 -1.08
C ASP A 344 1.10 33.24 -1.60
N MET A 345 0.25 32.22 -1.51
CA MET A 345 -1.17 32.36 -1.81
C MET A 345 -1.84 33.12 -0.67
N LYS A 346 -2.43 34.28 -0.96
CA LYS A 346 -3.23 35.07 0.00
C LYS A 346 -4.57 34.36 0.31
N LEU A 347 -4.50 33.19 0.93
CA LEU A 347 -5.66 32.37 1.26
C LEU A 347 -6.17 32.75 2.64
N GLU A 348 -7.45 33.11 2.70
CA GLU A 348 -8.15 33.26 3.97
C GLU A 348 -8.50 31.87 4.49
N TRP A 349 -7.86 31.47 5.59
CA TRP A 349 -8.19 30.23 6.28
C TRP A 349 -9.20 30.55 7.38
N PRO A 350 -10.34 29.84 7.45
CA PRO A 350 -11.27 30.03 8.57
C PRO A 350 -10.53 29.76 9.89
N ASP A 351 -10.63 30.69 10.84
CA ASP A 351 -9.89 30.62 12.10
C ASP A 351 -10.54 29.59 13.04
N VAL A 352 -10.11 28.33 12.92
CA VAL A 352 -10.68 27.20 13.68
C VAL A 352 -10.34 27.28 15.18
N THR A 353 -9.53 28.25 15.62
CA THR A 353 -9.18 28.42 17.04
C THR A 353 -10.35 28.91 17.90
N ARG A 354 -11.47 29.38 17.32
CA ARG A 354 -12.64 29.86 18.07
C ARG A 354 -13.82 28.88 18.18
N CYS A 355 -13.75 27.70 17.56
CA CYS A 355 -14.86 26.74 17.52
C CYS A 355 -14.59 25.47 18.33
N ARG A 356 -14.34 25.59 19.65
CA ARG A 356 -14.43 24.47 20.61
C ARG A 356 -15.73 24.47 21.43
N ARG A 357 -16.67 25.34 21.11
CA ARG A 357 -18.03 25.34 21.64
C ARG A 357 -18.96 25.77 20.51
N PHE A 358 -19.56 24.81 19.82
CA PHE A 358 -20.99 24.77 19.48
C PHE A 358 -21.27 23.62 18.50
N LYS A 359 -22.04 22.65 19.01
CA LYS A 359 -22.98 21.73 18.35
C LYS A 359 -22.61 21.13 16.99
N CYS A 360 -22.44 19.81 17.01
CA CYS A 360 -22.66 18.92 15.88
C CYS A 360 -23.95 19.29 15.14
N PHE A 361 -23.83 19.77 13.90
CA PHE A 361 -24.94 19.82 12.97
C PHE A 361 -25.14 18.41 12.40
N HIS A 362 -26.28 17.80 12.74
CA HIS A 362 -26.91 16.78 11.91
C HIS A 362 -27.41 17.45 10.62
N PRO A 363 -27.27 16.82 9.44
CA PRO A 363 -28.10 17.17 8.30
C PRO A 363 -29.48 16.52 8.51
N TYR A 364 -30.53 17.33 8.40
CA TYR A 364 -31.98 17.05 8.33
C TYR A 364 -32.76 17.90 9.34
N ALA A 365 -32.86 19.19 9.04
CA ALA A 365 -33.92 20.05 9.55
C ALA A 365 -34.33 20.99 8.42
N VAL A 366 -35.38 20.61 7.69
CA VAL A 366 -36.13 21.52 6.82
C VAL A 366 -36.88 22.47 7.74
N GLY A 367 -36.33 23.66 7.95
CA GLY A 367 -36.93 24.75 8.70
C GLY A 367 -37.36 25.85 7.75
N THR A 368 -38.65 25.88 7.44
CA THR A 368 -39.32 26.91 6.66
C THR A 368 -39.19 28.29 7.33
N HIS A 369 -38.73 29.28 6.58
CA HIS A 369 -38.87 30.69 6.95
C HIS A 369 -40.28 31.17 6.62
N GLY A 370 -40.96 31.68 7.64
CA GLY A 370 -42.25 32.34 7.51
C GLY A 370 -42.10 33.71 6.87
N TYR A 371 -42.90 33.95 5.82
CA TYR A 371 -43.36 35.28 5.46
C TYR A 371 -44.87 35.32 5.60
N THR A 372 -45.31 36.29 6.40
CA THR A 372 -46.68 36.69 6.67
C THR A 372 -47.39 37.19 5.41
N THR A 373 -48.61 36.72 5.17
CA THR A 373 -49.88 37.48 5.09
C THR A 373 -50.87 36.88 4.10
N LYS A 374 -52.13 36.77 4.58
CA LYS A 374 -53.42 36.85 3.85
C LYS A 374 -53.53 36.07 2.52
N THR A 375 -54.50 35.17 2.40
CA THR A 375 -55.91 35.41 2.02
C THR A 375 -56.56 34.07 1.64
N ALA A 376 -57.87 33.97 1.83
CA ALA A 376 -58.72 32.82 1.61
C ALA A 376 -58.77 32.29 0.17
N LEU A 377 -59.09 31.00 0.03
CA LEU A 377 -60.11 30.34 -0.83
C LEU A 377 -59.73 28.85 -0.93
N SER A 378 -60.53 27.92 -0.41
CA SER A 378 -61.75 27.34 -1.01
C SER A 378 -61.45 26.03 -1.74
N GLN A 379 -62.38 25.09 -1.55
CA GLN A 379 -62.56 23.81 -2.27
C GLN A 379 -61.69 22.64 -1.80
N LYS A 380 -62.17 21.40 -1.65
CA LYS A 380 -63.49 20.75 -1.48
C LYS A 380 -63.14 19.25 -1.61
N THR A 381 -63.63 18.41 -0.68
CA THR A 381 -64.22 17.06 -0.92
C THR A 381 -63.48 16.07 -1.86
N SER A 382 -63.25 14.79 -1.57
CA SER A 382 -64.21 13.81 -1.04
C SER A 382 -63.53 12.46 -0.74
N SER A 383 -64.01 11.77 0.30
CA SER A 383 -64.31 10.32 0.48
C SER A 383 -63.67 9.28 -0.46
N VAL A 384 -63.26 8.08 -0.02
CA VAL A 384 -64.09 6.92 0.42
C VAL A 384 -63.15 5.93 1.17
N ALA A 385 -63.30 5.69 2.48
CA ALA A 385 -64.10 4.66 3.19
C ALA A 385 -63.48 3.22 3.23
N VAL A 386 -63.06 2.75 4.43
CA VAL A 386 -63.67 1.64 5.22
C VAL A 386 -62.92 0.29 4.99
N LYS A 387 -62.55 -0.59 5.94
CA LYS A 387 -62.87 -0.96 7.36
C LYS A 387 -61.62 -1.75 7.87
N MET A 388 -61.27 -1.81 9.16
CA MET A 388 -61.77 -2.89 10.05
C MET A 388 -61.35 -2.69 11.52
N THR A 389 -62.38 -2.76 12.38
CA THR A 389 -62.52 -3.43 13.69
C THR A 389 -61.54 -3.22 14.85
N THR A 390 -62.16 -2.87 15.96
CA THR A 390 -61.71 -2.65 17.34
C THR A 390 -61.41 -3.93 18.13
N ALA A 391 -60.33 -3.93 18.92
CA ALA A 391 -60.30 -4.57 20.25
C ALA A 391 -59.22 -3.89 21.13
N ARG A 392 -59.59 -3.63 22.39
CA ARG A 392 -58.85 -2.83 23.38
C ARG A 392 -57.64 -3.60 23.93
N TYR A 393 -56.48 -2.95 24.01
CA TYR A 393 -55.46 -3.30 25.00
C TYR A 393 -54.77 -2.02 25.52
N ARG A 394 -54.64 -1.91 26.85
CA ARG A 394 -54.13 -0.74 27.58
C ARG A 394 -52.63 -0.53 27.30
N PRO A 395 -52.13 0.70 27.21
CA PRO A 395 -50.69 0.96 27.22
C PRO A 395 -50.18 1.06 28.65
N THR A 396 -49.47 0.04 29.12
CA THR A 396 -48.50 0.20 30.22
C THR A 396 -47.19 0.67 29.61
N TRP A 397 -46.79 1.87 30.01
CA TRP A 397 -45.46 2.43 29.81
C TRP A 397 -44.51 1.72 30.77
N GLU A 398 -43.52 1.01 30.23
CA GLU A 398 -42.23 0.74 30.87
C GLU A 398 -41.25 0.45 29.72
N LEU A 399 -40.62 1.51 29.21
CA LEU A 399 -39.51 1.42 28.27
C LEU A 399 -38.28 0.93 29.04
N ALA A 400 -38.11 -0.39 29.11
CA ALA A 400 -36.83 -0.97 29.44
C ALA A 400 -35.84 -0.64 28.30
N VAL A 401 -34.78 0.10 28.61
CA VAL A 401 -33.69 0.35 27.67
C VAL A 401 -32.93 -0.97 27.51
N ASP A 402 -32.90 -1.54 26.31
CA ASP A 402 -32.16 -2.77 26.06
C ASP A 402 -30.66 -2.60 26.38
N PRO A 403 -30.02 -3.54 27.09
CA PRO A 403 -28.61 -3.43 27.46
C PRO A 403 -27.72 -3.50 26.20
N LEU A 404 -26.96 -2.43 25.97
CA LEU A 404 -25.98 -2.34 24.89
C LEU A 404 -24.67 -3.07 25.27
N VAL A 405 -24.08 -3.77 24.30
CA VAL A 405 -22.82 -4.52 24.47
C VAL A 405 -21.75 -3.93 23.56
N SER A 406 -20.55 -3.71 24.11
CA SER A 406 -19.41 -3.17 23.36
C SER A 406 -18.69 -4.25 22.54
N CYS A 407 -18.50 -4.00 21.25
CA CYS A 407 -17.72 -4.85 20.36
C CYS A 407 -16.21 -4.54 20.50
N LYS A 408 -15.39 -5.56 20.76
CA LYS A 408 -13.92 -5.41 20.92
C LYS A 408 -13.16 -5.10 19.62
N LEU A 409 -13.77 -5.30 18.44
CA LEU A 409 -13.12 -5.09 17.14
C LEU A 409 -13.31 -3.65 16.62
N CYS A 410 -14.52 -3.11 16.71
CA CYS A 410 -14.82 -1.74 16.27
C CYS A 410 -15.00 -0.74 17.41
N LEU A 411 -14.99 -1.19 18.66
CA LEU A 411 -15.20 -0.39 19.87
C LEU A 411 -16.54 0.36 19.92
N GLY A 412 -17.53 -0.09 19.13
CA GLY A 412 -18.90 0.43 19.14
C GLY A 412 -19.81 -0.35 20.08
N GLU A 413 -20.87 0.32 20.55
CA GLU A 413 -21.93 -0.27 21.38
C GLU A 413 -23.11 -0.69 20.51
N PHE A 414 -23.57 -1.93 20.66
CA PHE A 414 -24.64 -2.50 19.84
C PHE A 414 -25.68 -3.23 20.70
N PRO A 415 -26.96 -3.27 20.28
CA PRO A 415 -27.95 -4.15 20.87
C PRO A 415 -27.52 -5.62 20.75
N LEU A 416 -27.96 -6.46 21.69
CA LEU A 416 -27.66 -7.91 21.70
C LEU A 416 -28.03 -8.61 20.38
N GLU A 417 -29.08 -8.16 19.69
CA GLU A 417 -29.53 -8.69 18.40
C GLU A 417 -28.50 -8.52 17.26
N GLN A 418 -27.59 -7.55 17.39
CA GLN A 418 -26.54 -7.26 16.41
C GLN A 418 -25.18 -7.83 16.81
N MET A 419 -25.15 -8.66 17.86
CA MET A 419 -23.97 -9.29 18.40
C MET A 419 -23.98 -10.78 18.09
N THR A 420 -22.82 -11.30 17.68
CA THR A 420 -22.58 -12.73 17.43
C THR A 420 -21.59 -13.24 18.46
N THR A 421 -21.92 -14.37 19.09
CA THR A 421 -21.06 -15.05 20.06
C THR A 421 -20.42 -16.27 19.42
N ILE A 422 -19.09 -16.40 19.53
CA ILE A 422 -18.37 -17.58 19.05
C ILE A 422 -18.59 -18.73 20.03
N THR A 423 -19.12 -19.85 19.55
CA THR A 423 -19.56 -20.97 20.41
C THR A 423 -18.42 -21.58 21.24
N GLN A 424 -17.23 -21.74 20.65
CA GLN A 424 -16.09 -22.38 21.34
C GLN A 424 -15.50 -21.55 22.48
N CYS A 425 -15.43 -20.22 22.32
CA CYS A 425 -14.74 -19.34 23.26
C CYS A 425 -15.63 -18.32 23.97
N GLN A 426 -16.92 -18.26 23.63
CA GLN A 426 -17.93 -17.34 24.17
C GLN A 426 -17.56 -15.86 24.02
N CYS A 427 -16.63 -15.54 23.11
CA CYS A 427 -16.26 -14.17 22.79
C CYS A 427 -17.35 -13.56 21.91
N VAL A 428 -17.75 -12.32 22.23
CA VAL A 428 -18.86 -11.62 21.59
C VAL A 428 -18.34 -10.45 20.77
N PHE A 429 -18.79 -10.35 19.52
CA PHE A 429 -18.45 -9.26 18.61
C PHE A 429 -19.71 -8.84 17.84
N CYS A 430 -19.73 -7.63 17.30
CA CYS A 430 -20.83 -7.28 16.41
C CYS A 430 -20.76 -8.12 15.13
N THR A 431 -21.93 -8.52 14.62
CA THR A 431 -22.07 -9.43 13.48
C THR A 431 -21.33 -8.92 12.24
N LEU A 432 -21.31 -7.60 12.03
CA LEU A 432 -20.61 -6.97 10.91
C LEU A 432 -19.09 -7.15 10.98
N CYS A 433 -18.48 -6.97 12.15
CA CYS A 433 -17.03 -7.11 12.30
C CYS A 433 -16.59 -8.57 12.18
N LEU A 434 -17.34 -9.50 12.77
CA LEU A 434 -17.03 -10.92 12.68
C LEU A 434 -17.15 -11.42 11.24
N LYS A 435 -18.19 -11.00 10.51
CA LYS A 435 -18.36 -11.30 9.08
C LYS A 435 -17.19 -10.80 8.23
N GLN A 436 -16.78 -9.55 8.40
CA GLN A 436 -15.67 -8.97 7.64
C GLN A 436 -14.35 -9.70 7.91
N TYR A 437 -14.11 -10.10 9.16
CA TYR A 437 -12.95 -10.87 9.55
C TYR A 437 -12.91 -12.25 8.87
N VAL A 438 -14.03 -12.98 8.90
CA VAL A 438 -14.17 -14.29 8.25
C VAL A 438 -13.98 -14.17 6.73
N GLU A 439 -14.62 -13.20 6.08
CA GLU A 439 -14.49 -12.98 4.64
C GLU A 439 -13.05 -12.64 4.21
N LEU A 440 -12.32 -11.90 5.04
CA LEU A 440 -10.92 -11.55 4.77
C LEU A 440 -10.03 -12.80 4.79
N LEU A 441 -10.15 -13.63 5.84
CA LEU A 441 -9.32 -14.82 5.99
C LEU A 441 -9.57 -15.87 4.88
N ILE A 442 -10.83 -16.05 4.46
CA ILE A 442 -11.18 -16.93 3.34
C ILE A 442 -10.60 -16.40 2.01
N LYS A 443 -10.54 -15.07 1.83
CA LYS A 443 -9.96 -14.47 0.63
C LYS A 443 -8.44 -14.62 0.58
N GLU A 444 -7.77 -14.40 1.70
CA GLU A 444 -6.31 -14.48 1.81
C GLU A 444 -5.80 -15.93 1.75
N GLY A 445 -6.60 -16.92 2.16
CA GLY A 445 -6.27 -18.35 2.01
C GLY A 445 -5.08 -18.82 2.86
N LEU A 446 -4.67 -18.02 3.85
CA LEU A 446 -3.49 -18.25 4.69
C LEU A 446 -3.76 -19.19 5.88
N GLU A 447 -5.02 -19.34 6.29
CA GLU A 447 -5.43 -20.16 7.44
C GLU A 447 -6.61 -21.06 7.05
N THR A 448 -6.55 -22.35 7.35
CA THR A 448 -7.70 -23.24 7.10
C THR A 448 -8.68 -23.26 8.25
N ALA A 449 -8.23 -23.11 9.50
CA ALA A 449 -9.13 -22.98 10.65
C ALA A 449 -9.19 -21.50 11.09
N ILE A 450 -10.37 -20.88 10.98
CA ILE A 450 -10.54 -19.48 11.34
C ILE A 450 -10.56 -19.35 12.87
N THR A 451 -9.57 -18.66 13.42
CA THR A 451 -9.39 -18.47 14.88
C THR A 451 -10.17 -17.27 15.40
N CYS A 452 -10.48 -17.26 16.70
CA CYS A 452 -11.12 -16.15 17.39
C CYS A 452 -10.33 -14.83 17.18
N PRO A 453 -10.99 -13.71 16.83
CA PRO A 453 -10.33 -12.43 16.63
C PRO A 453 -9.68 -11.82 17.88
N ASP A 454 -10.06 -12.26 19.08
CA ASP A 454 -9.49 -11.74 20.34
C ASP A 454 -8.14 -12.42 20.63
N SER A 455 -7.05 -11.67 20.45
CA SER A 455 -5.68 -12.13 20.76
C SER A 455 -5.46 -12.50 22.24
N ALA A 456 -6.29 -11.99 23.15
CA ALA A 456 -6.27 -12.33 24.57
C ALA A 456 -7.29 -13.43 24.94
N CYS A 457 -7.89 -14.09 23.94
CA CYS A 457 -8.87 -15.15 24.17
C CYS A 457 -8.23 -16.33 24.94
N PRO A 458 -8.71 -16.66 26.15
CA PRO A 458 -8.09 -17.71 26.98
C PRO A 458 -8.26 -19.11 26.38
N LYS A 459 -9.31 -19.33 25.58
CA LYS A 459 -9.64 -20.63 24.98
C LYS A 459 -9.13 -20.80 23.55
N ARG A 460 -8.59 -19.74 22.92
CA ARG A 460 -8.17 -19.72 21.50
C ARG A 460 -9.15 -20.46 20.57
N GLY A 461 -10.44 -20.18 20.72
CA GLY A 461 -11.49 -20.91 20.01
C GLY A 461 -11.42 -20.69 18.50
N HIS A 462 -11.93 -21.67 17.75
CA HIS A 462 -12.11 -21.61 16.31
C HIS A 462 -13.59 -21.43 15.96
N LEU A 463 -13.85 -20.77 14.83
CA LEU A 463 -15.20 -20.69 14.28
C LEU A 463 -15.56 -22.01 13.60
N GLN A 464 -16.74 -22.52 13.90
CA GLN A 464 -17.27 -23.75 13.32
C GLN A 464 -17.81 -23.51 11.91
N GLU A 465 -17.92 -24.59 11.14
CA GLU A 465 -18.35 -24.53 9.74
C GLU A 465 -19.77 -23.94 9.57
N ASN A 466 -20.70 -24.31 10.47
CA ASN A 466 -22.05 -23.76 10.52
C ASN A 466 -22.07 -22.26 10.88
N GLU A 467 -21.20 -21.81 11.78
CA GLU A 467 -21.07 -20.39 12.13
C GLU A 467 -20.57 -19.59 10.91
N ILE A 468 -19.58 -20.12 10.18
CA ILE A 468 -19.03 -19.52 8.97
C ILE A 468 -20.09 -19.45 7.86
N GLU A 469 -20.83 -20.53 7.63
CA GLU A 469 -21.86 -20.63 6.59
C GLU A 469 -22.99 -19.61 6.77
N CYS A 470 -23.38 -19.31 8.02
CA CYS A 470 -24.37 -18.26 8.29
C CYS A 470 -23.84 -16.83 8.08
N MET A 471 -22.52 -16.63 8.09
CA MET A 471 -21.89 -15.30 7.99
C MET A 471 -21.50 -14.92 6.56
N VAL A 472 -21.16 -15.90 5.71
CA VAL A 472 -20.61 -15.65 4.36
C VAL A 472 -21.57 -16.06 3.24
N ALA A 473 -21.40 -15.49 2.05
CA ALA A 473 -22.14 -15.92 0.88
C ALA A 473 -21.73 -17.33 0.42
N THR A 474 -22.63 -18.06 -0.25
CA THR A 474 -22.42 -19.44 -0.72
C THR A 474 -21.13 -19.63 -1.53
N GLU A 475 -20.77 -18.66 -2.38
CA GLU A 475 -19.53 -18.70 -3.18
C GLU A 475 -18.26 -18.66 -2.30
N MET A 476 -18.26 -17.86 -1.23
CA MET A 476 -17.14 -17.79 -0.28
C MET A 476 -17.07 -19.06 0.57
N MET A 477 -18.21 -19.64 0.92
CA MET A 477 -18.25 -20.93 1.63
C MET A 477 -17.68 -22.07 0.79
N GLN A 478 -17.99 -22.09 -0.51
CA GLN A 478 -17.41 -23.06 -1.45
C GLN A 478 -15.90 -22.92 -1.56
N ARG A 479 -15.38 -21.67 -1.59
CA ARG A 479 -13.94 -21.41 -1.56
C ARG A 479 -13.29 -21.90 -0.27
N TYR A 480 -13.91 -21.66 0.89
CA TYR A 480 -13.43 -22.16 2.18
C TYR A 480 -13.37 -23.69 2.22
N LYS A 481 -14.44 -24.37 1.80
CA LYS A 481 -14.49 -25.84 1.68
C LYS A 481 -13.42 -26.39 0.74
N LYS A 482 -13.16 -25.71 -0.39
CA LYS A 482 -12.10 -26.07 -1.33
C LYS A 482 -10.71 -25.97 -0.70
N LEU A 483 -10.42 -24.88 0.02
CA LEU A 483 -9.13 -24.69 0.70
C LEU A 483 -8.90 -25.72 1.82
N GLN A 484 -9.96 -26.09 2.56
CA GLN A 484 -9.91 -27.17 3.55
C GLN A 484 -9.59 -28.51 2.89
N PHE A 485 -10.32 -28.87 1.83
CA PHE A 485 -10.09 -30.11 1.08
C PHE A 485 -8.68 -30.17 0.49
N GLU A 486 -8.18 -29.06 -0.09
CA GLU A 486 -6.82 -28.98 -0.62
C GLU A 486 -5.75 -29.24 0.44
N ARG A 487 -5.94 -28.73 1.65
CA ARG A 487 -5.04 -29.00 2.77
C ARG A 487 -5.14 -30.43 3.26
N GLU A 488 -6.33 -31.01 3.38
CA GLU A 488 -6.51 -32.41 3.78
C GLU A 488 -5.76 -33.35 2.82
N VAL A 489 -5.83 -33.08 1.52
CA VAL A 489 -5.11 -33.86 0.49
C VAL A 489 -3.59 -33.68 0.59
N LEU A 490 -3.10 -32.49 0.99
CA LEU A 490 -1.66 -32.25 1.20
C LEU A 490 -1.12 -32.87 2.49
N LEU A 491 -1.96 -33.00 3.52
CA LEU A 491 -1.58 -33.57 4.82
C LEU A 491 -1.73 -35.08 4.88
N ASP A 492 -2.58 -35.68 4.05
CA ASP A 492 -2.78 -37.13 3.95
C ASP A 492 -1.66 -37.77 3.10
N PRO A 493 -0.75 -38.57 3.69
CA PRO A 493 0.32 -39.24 2.96
C PRO A 493 -0.18 -40.25 1.91
N CYS A 494 -1.44 -40.67 2.02
CA CYS A 494 -2.08 -41.65 1.15
C CYS A 494 -2.84 -41.01 -0.01
N ARG A 495 -2.74 -39.69 -0.21
CA ARG A 495 -3.41 -38.96 -1.29
C ARG A 495 -2.44 -38.10 -2.09
N THR A 496 -2.71 -37.95 -3.38
CA THR A 496 -1.95 -37.06 -4.26
C THR A 496 -2.84 -36.43 -5.32
N TRP A 497 -2.52 -35.20 -5.71
CA TRP A 497 -3.10 -34.57 -6.89
C TRP A 497 -2.61 -35.21 -8.18
N CYS A 498 -3.52 -35.33 -9.16
CA CYS A 498 -3.17 -35.62 -10.54
C CYS A 498 -2.36 -34.45 -11.13
N PRO A 499 -1.21 -34.70 -11.79
CA PRO A 499 -0.38 -33.66 -12.37
C PRO A 499 -1.00 -33.00 -13.62
N SER A 500 -2.05 -33.58 -14.19
CA SER A 500 -2.76 -32.98 -15.31
C SER A 500 -3.50 -31.71 -14.88
N SER A 501 -3.17 -30.59 -15.52
CA SER A 501 -3.72 -29.26 -15.26
C SER A 501 -5.24 -29.17 -15.49
N THR A 502 -5.80 -30.05 -16.31
CA THR A 502 -7.23 -30.08 -16.66
C THR A 502 -8.03 -31.07 -15.83
N CYS A 503 -7.37 -31.98 -15.10
CA CYS A 503 -8.06 -33.08 -14.40
C CYS A 503 -8.42 -32.76 -12.96
N GLN A 504 -7.54 -32.10 -12.19
CA GLN A 504 -7.71 -31.77 -10.77
C GLN A 504 -8.25 -32.93 -9.90
N ALA A 505 -8.03 -34.19 -10.27
CA ALA A 505 -8.51 -35.34 -9.52
C ALA A 505 -7.53 -35.72 -8.40
N VAL A 506 -8.05 -36.14 -7.25
CA VAL A 506 -7.27 -36.71 -6.15
C VAL A 506 -7.14 -38.21 -6.37
N CYS A 507 -5.91 -38.71 -6.38
CA CYS A 507 -5.57 -40.12 -6.57
C CYS A 507 -5.12 -40.72 -5.23
N GLN A 508 -5.49 -41.98 -4.99
CA GLN A 508 -5.19 -42.70 -3.76
C GLN A 508 -3.90 -43.50 -3.90
N LEU A 509 -3.05 -43.46 -2.89
CA LEU A 509 -1.79 -44.21 -2.80
C LEU A 509 -2.00 -45.44 -1.90
N LYS A 510 -1.23 -46.50 -2.14
CA LYS A 510 -1.25 -47.68 -1.27
C LYS A 510 -0.41 -47.40 -0.02
N GLU A 511 -1.00 -47.63 1.15
CA GLU A 511 -0.27 -47.62 2.42
C GLU A 511 0.88 -48.63 2.35
N THR A 512 2.10 -48.14 2.59
CA THR A 512 3.31 -48.96 2.69
C THR A 512 4.05 -48.53 3.95
N ASP A 513 4.63 -49.48 4.67
CA ASP A 513 5.34 -49.25 5.95
C ASP A 513 6.61 -48.39 5.83
N SER A 514 6.87 -47.80 4.65
CA SER A 514 8.05 -46.99 4.34
C SER A 514 7.68 -45.85 3.37
N PRO A 515 7.56 -44.59 3.82
CA PRO A 515 7.01 -43.47 3.04
C PRO A 515 7.91 -42.91 1.91
N ALA A 516 8.94 -43.66 1.47
CA ALA A 516 10.00 -43.14 0.59
C ALA A 516 10.12 -43.84 -0.78
N LEU A 517 9.35 -44.88 -1.08
CA LEU A 517 9.43 -45.60 -2.35
C LEU A 517 8.45 -45.02 -3.40
N PRO A 518 8.91 -44.66 -4.61
CA PRO A 518 8.04 -44.17 -5.67
C PRO A 518 7.04 -45.24 -6.11
N GLN A 519 5.75 -44.89 -6.18
CA GLN A 519 4.66 -45.77 -6.58
C GLN A 519 4.05 -45.31 -7.91
N LEU A 520 3.56 -46.27 -8.70
CA LEU A 520 2.73 -46.01 -9.87
C LEU A 520 1.36 -45.54 -9.41
N VAL A 521 0.93 -44.38 -9.91
CA VAL A 521 -0.40 -43.83 -9.67
C VAL A 521 -1.12 -43.72 -11.02
N GLN A 522 -2.27 -44.36 -11.12
CA GLN A 522 -3.15 -44.20 -12.28
C GLN A 522 -4.35 -43.35 -11.88
N CYS A 523 -4.56 -42.24 -12.57
CA CYS A 523 -5.70 -41.37 -12.30
C CYS A 523 -7.00 -42.03 -12.78
N ALA A 524 -7.98 -42.22 -11.90
CA ALA A 524 -9.27 -42.81 -12.25
C ALA A 524 -10.13 -41.94 -13.20
N VAL A 525 -9.82 -40.65 -13.33
CA VAL A 525 -10.61 -39.68 -14.12
C VAL A 525 -10.04 -39.51 -15.53
N CYS A 526 -8.72 -39.31 -15.66
CA CYS A 526 -8.07 -39.07 -16.96
C CYS A 526 -7.16 -40.22 -17.43
N ALA A 527 -7.12 -41.32 -16.68
CA ALA A 527 -6.27 -42.50 -16.93
C ALA A 527 -4.75 -42.23 -16.98
N LEU A 528 -4.30 -41.02 -16.63
CA LEU A 528 -2.89 -40.65 -16.63
C LEU A 528 -2.10 -41.47 -15.59
N GLU A 529 -1.00 -42.08 -16.04
CA GLU A 529 -0.08 -42.84 -15.21
C GLU A 529 1.14 -41.98 -14.84
N PHE A 530 1.36 -41.76 -13.55
CA PHE A 530 2.43 -40.90 -13.06
C PHE A 530 3.08 -41.44 -11.78
N CYS A 531 4.29 -40.98 -11.51
CA CYS A 531 5.04 -41.32 -10.31
C CYS A 531 4.54 -40.51 -9.10
N SER A 532 4.28 -41.19 -7.98
CA SER A 532 3.86 -40.55 -6.73
C SER A 532 4.88 -39.53 -6.19
N ALA A 533 6.17 -39.71 -6.46
CA ALA A 533 7.24 -38.87 -5.94
C ALA A 533 7.58 -37.67 -6.83
N CYS A 534 7.90 -37.88 -8.11
CA CYS A 534 8.34 -36.82 -9.03
C CYS A 534 7.22 -36.19 -9.87
N LYS A 535 6.01 -36.77 -9.85
CA LYS A 535 4.84 -36.37 -10.65
C LYS A 535 5.03 -36.43 -12.18
N ALA A 536 6.16 -36.97 -12.67
CA ALA A 536 6.38 -37.27 -14.08
C ALA A 536 5.73 -38.62 -14.47
N ASN A 537 5.78 -38.97 -15.76
CA ASN A 537 5.33 -40.28 -16.26
C ASN A 537 6.00 -41.42 -15.48
N TRP A 538 5.27 -42.52 -15.28
CA TRP A 538 5.77 -43.65 -14.50
C TRP A 538 7.05 -44.24 -15.10
N HIS A 539 8.07 -44.41 -14.24
CA HIS A 539 9.40 -44.90 -14.62
C HIS A 539 9.82 -46.08 -13.72
N PRO A 540 9.55 -47.34 -14.13
CA PRO A 540 9.85 -48.50 -13.30
C PRO A 540 11.38 -48.74 -13.19
N GLY A 541 11.88 -48.92 -11.96
CA GLY A 541 13.28 -49.29 -11.72
C GLY A 541 14.32 -48.17 -11.87
N GLN A 542 13.90 -46.94 -12.18
CA GLN A 542 14.78 -45.77 -12.29
C GLN A 542 14.57 -44.84 -11.09
N ALA A 543 15.66 -44.34 -10.51
CA ALA A 543 15.59 -43.28 -9.50
C ALA A 543 14.94 -42.03 -10.12
N CYS A 544 14.08 -41.34 -9.38
CA CYS A 544 13.48 -40.09 -9.84
C CYS A 544 14.61 -39.10 -10.19
N GLN A 545 14.73 -38.74 -11.48
CA GLN A 545 15.61 -37.65 -11.88
C GLN A 545 15.14 -36.36 -11.19
N GLU A 546 16.05 -35.66 -10.51
CA GLU A 546 15.80 -34.34 -9.92
C GLU A 546 15.57 -33.31 -11.02
N ASN A 547 14.37 -33.31 -11.59
CA ASN A 547 13.86 -32.21 -12.39
C ASN A 547 13.00 -31.33 -11.46
N ASN A 548 13.62 -30.31 -10.85
CA ASN A 548 12.87 -29.13 -10.42
C ASN A 548 12.43 -28.36 -11.66
N LEU A 549 11.42 -28.86 -12.38
CA LEU A 549 10.75 -28.09 -13.41
C LEU A 549 9.93 -26.98 -12.71
N PRO A 550 10.22 -25.69 -12.99
CA PRO A 550 9.36 -24.60 -12.56
C PRO A 550 8.03 -24.68 -13.30
N ILE A 551 6.93 -24.45 -12.58
CA ILE A 551 5.61 -24.20 -13.19
C ILE A 551 5.63 -22.78 -13.78
N THR A 552 6.43 -22.57 -14.82
CA THR A 552 6.40 -21.38 -15.68
C THR A 552 6.71 -21.82 -17.12
N SER A 553 5.92 -22.76 -17.65
CA SER A 553 5.91 -23.06 -19.08
C SER A 553 4.47 -23.26 -19.53
N PHE A 554 3.78 -22.13 -19.72
CA PHE A 554 2.52 -22.03 -20.46
C PHE A 554 2.66 -20.97 -21.56
N LEU A 555 3.55 -21.19 -22.53
CA LEU A 555 3.43 -20.71 -23.91
C LEU A 555 4.23 -21.67 -24.83
N PRO A 556 3.70 -22.10 -25.99
CA PRO A 556 4.42 -22.98 -26.91
C PRO A 556 5.26 -22.17 -27.89
N GLY A 557 6.55 -22.50 -28.02
CA GLY A 557 7.41 -21.97 -29.07
C GLY A 557 8.91 -22.10 -28.81
N GLU A 558 9.53 -23.02 -29.55
CA GLU A 558 10.93 -23.05 -29.99
C GLU A 558 12.06 -23.51 -29.02
N ASN A 559 12.53 -24.72 -29.34
CA ASN A 559 13.93 -25.18 -29.44
C ASN A 559 14.96 -24.85 -28.36
N ASN A 560 15.29 -25.93 -27.65
CA ASN A 560 16.44 -26.20 -26.80
C ASN A 560 17.80 -25.71 -27.34
N SER A 561 18.57 -24.95 -26.53
CA SER A 561 20.03 -25.15 -26.30
C SER A 561 20.77 -23.93 -25.70
N PHE A 562 20.68 -23.66 -24.38
CA PHE A 562 21.78 -23.03 -23.62
C PHE A 562 21.55 -23.04 -22.09
N TYR A 563 21.56 -24.22 -21.45
CA TYR A 563 21.36 -24.29 -19.99
C TYR A 563 22.68 -24.25 -19.23
N LYS A 564 22.91 -23.18 -18.46
CA LYS A 564 23.52 -23.29 -17.11
C LYS A 564 23.48 -22.07 -16.17
N ASN A 565 22.90 -20.92 -16.53
CA ASN A 565 23.05 -19.71 -15.69
C ASN A 565 21.75 -19.05 -15.17
N GLU A 566 20.56 -19.59 -15.40
CA GLU A 566 19.28 -18.91 -15.04
C GLU A 566 18.56 -19.45 -13.77
N GLU A 567 19.09 -20.44 -13.06
CA GLU A 567 18.45 -20.98 -11.83
C GLU A 567 18.68 -20.16 -10.55
N ASP A 568 19.70 -19.29 -10.53
CA ASP A 568 20.10 -18.57 -9.32
C ASP A 568 19.16 -17.40 -8.96
N ASP A 569 18.41 -16.87 -9.94
CA ASP A 569 17.54 -15.69 -9.81
C ASP A 569 16.03 -16.00 -9.95
N ALA A 570 15.64 -17.28 -9.92
CA ALA A 570 14.22 -17.64 -9.88
C ALA A 570 13.54 -16.99 -8.65
N PRO A 571 12.37 -16.35 -8.78
CA PRO A 571 11.69 -15.63 -7.68
C PRO A 571 11.03 -16.56 -6.65
N ILE A 572 10.84 -17.84 -7.00
CA ILE A 572 10.15 -18.84 -6.17
C ILE A 572 10.99 -20.11 -6.11
N LYS A 573 11.26 -20.63 -4.90
CA LYS A 573 11.96 -21.91 -4.66
C LYS A 573 11.25 -22.74 -3.59
N ARG A 574 11.55 -24.03 -3.49
CA ARG A 574 10.99 -24.92 -2.46
C ARG A 574 11.87 -24.91 -1.21
N CYS A 575 11.24 -24.89 -0.03
CA CYS A 575 11.94 -25.08 1.24
C CYS A 575 12.71 -26.41 1.25
N PRO A 576 14.01 -26.46 1.60
CA PRO A 576 14.76 -27.71 1.62
C PRO A 576 14.21 -28.73 2.63
N LYS A 577 13.60 -28.27 3.73
CA LYS A 577 13.05 -29.10 4.80
C LYS A 577 11.61 -29.57 4.56
N CYS A 578 10.68 -28.65 4.30
CA CYS A 578 9.25 -29.00 4.20
C CYS A 578 8.67 -28.92 2.77
N LYS A 579 9.51 -28.64 1.76
CA LYS A 579 9.19 -28.58 0.33
C LYS A 579 8.07 -27.60 -0.10
N VAL A 580 7.54 -26.81 0.83
CA VAL A 580 6.60 -25.71 0.56
C VAL A 580 7.30 -24.65 -0.29
N TYR A 581 6.56 -24.08 -1.25
CA TYR A 581 7.05 -22.98 -2.08
C TYR A 581 7.23 -21.70 -1.25
N ILE A 582 8.38 -21.08 -1.43
CA ILE A 582 8.80 -19.85 -0.77
C ILE A 582 9.15 -18.87 -1.88
N GLU A 583 8.50 -17.72 -1.84
CA GLU A 583 8.84 -16.56 -2.65
C GLU A 583 9.91 -15.74 -1.94
N ARG A 584 10.89 -15.22 -2.68
CA ARG A 584 11.96 -14.40 -2.13
C ARG A 584 11.46 -12.97 -1.90
N ASP A 585 11.39 -12.55 -0.65
CA ASP A 585 11.26 -11.14 -0.30
C ASP A 585 12.57 -10.43 -0.73
N GLU A 586 12.48 -9.39 -1.55
CA GLU A 586 13.65 -8.70 -2.15
C GLU A 586 14.70 -8.27 -1.10
N GLY A 587 15.99 -8.45 -1.41
CA GLY A 587 17.09 -7.85 -0.64
C GLY A 587 17.83 -8.74 0.38
N CYS A 588 17.32 -9.91 0.76
CA CYS A 588 18.06 -10.85 1.63
C CYS A 588 18.15 -12.25 1.01
N ALA A 589 19.32 -12.89 1.07
CA ALA A 589 19.51 -14.26 0.61
C ALA A 589 19.35 -15.32 1.70
N GLN A 590 19.28 -14.90 2.97
CA GLN A 590 18.90 -15.78 4.07
C GLN A 590 17.36 -15.82 4.11
N MET A 591 16.80 -17.01 3.97
CA MET A 591 15.37 -17.24 4.00
C MET A 591 14.99 -17.99 5.27
N MET A 592 13.81 -17.67 5.82
CA MET A 592 13.19 -18.45 6.89
C MET A 592 11.83 -18.96 6.41
N CYS A 593 11.66 -20.28 6.40
CA CYS A 593 10.39 -20.88 5.97
C CYS A 593 9.26 -20.48 6.93
N LYS A 594 8.21 -19.83 6.42
CA LYS A 594 7.06 -19.41 7.24
C LYS A 594 6.31 -20.59 7.87
N ASN A 595 6.33 -21.75 7.19
CA ASN A 595 5.69 -22.99 7.64
C ASN A 595 6.52 -23.75 8.70
N CYS A 596 7.77 -24.14 8.39
CA CYS A 596 8.57 -25.00 9.29
C CYS A 596 9.66 -24.25 10.09
N LYS A 597 9.75 -22.93 9.94
CA LYS A 597 10.73 -22.03 10.59
C LYS A 597 12.21 -22.32 10.31
N HIS A 598 12.50 -23.23 9.38
CA HIS A 598 13.86 -23.54 8.95
C HIS A 598 14.51 -22.35 8.23
N ALA A 599 15.70 -21.95 8.68
CA ALA A 599 16.53 -20.93 8.05
C ALA A 599 17.50 -21.59 7.05
N PHE A 600 17.60 -21.04 5.85
CA PHE A 600 18.45 -21.58 4.79
C PHE A 600 18.90 -20.50 3.79
N CYS A 601 19.96 -20.78 3.03
CA CYS A 601 20.47 -19.88 1.99
C CYS A 601 19.68 -20.05 0.68
N TRP A 602 19.25 -18.96 0.05
CA TRP A 602 18.49 -18.99 -1.20
C TRP A 602 19.25 -19.57 -2.40
N TYR A 603 20.57 -19.36 -2.44
CA TYR A 603 21.39 -19.76 -3.58
C TYR A 603 21.76 -21.24 -3.52
N CYS A 604 22.29 -21.71 -2.38
CA CYS A 604 22.74 -23.10 -2.25
C CYS A 604 21.77 -24.02 -1.50
N LEU A 605 20.68 -23.50 -0.94
CA LEU A 605 19.69 -24.25 -0.15
C LEU A 605 20.24 -24.93 1.12
N GLU A 606 21.45 -24.54 1.55
CA GLU A 606 22.09 -25.05 2.76
C GLU A 606 21.41 -24.49 4.02
N SER A 607 21.34 -25.30 5.07
CA SER A 607 20.78 -24.93 6.37
C SER A 607 21.62 -23.83 7.03
N LEU A 608 20.95 -22.80 7.53
CA LEU A 608 21.53 -21.70 8.32
C LEU A 608 21.01 -21.69 9.77
N ASP A 609 20.35 -22.76 10.21
CA ASP A 609 19.76 -22.86 11.56
C ASP A 609 20.82 -22.64 12.67
N ASP A 610 22.07 -23.06 12.45
CA ASP A 610 23.19 -22.93 13.41
C ASP A 610 24.17 -21.78 13.07
N ASP A 611 23.98 -21.08 11.94
CA ASP A 611 24.87 -20.01 11.48
C ASP A 611 24.35 -18.61 11.84
N PHE A 612 24.19 -18.38 13.15
CA PHE A 612 23.69 -17.11 13.70
C PHE A 612 24.54 -15.88 13.32
N LEU A 613 25.80 -16.10 12.92
CA LEU A 613 26.74 -15.04 12.55
C LEU A 613 26.84 -14.82 11.03
N LEU A 614 26.09 -15.56 10.21
CA LEU A 614 26.09 -15.45 8.75
C LEU A 614 27.47 -15.70 8.13
N ILE A 615 28.26 -16.60 8.73
CA ILE A 615 29.62 -16.95 8.31
C ILE A 615 29.59 -17.62 6.92
N HIS A 616 28.49 -18.28 6.57
CA HIS A 616 28.23 -18.87 5.26
C HIS A 616 28.46 -17.88 4.11
N TYR A 617 28.22 -16.58 4.31
CA TYR A 617 28.40 -15.55 3.27
C TYR A 617 29.81 -14.93 3.24
N ASP A 618 30.73 -15.35 4.12
CA ASP A 618 32.10 -14.85 4.16
C ASP A 618 33.07 -15.66 3.28
N LYS A 619 32.72 -16.91 2.94
CA LYS A 619 33.56 -17.86 2.17
C LYS A 619 32.71 -18.70 1.21
N GLY A 620 33.35 -19.37 0.24
CA GLY A 620 32.66 -20.30 -0.66
C GLY A 620 31.83 -19.65 -1.79
N PRO A 621 30.96 -20.42 -2.47
CA PRO A 621 30.24 -19.99 -3.68
C PRO A 621 29.15 -18.93 -3.42
N CYS A 622 28.71 -18.78 -2.16
CA CYS A 622 27.71 -17.79 -1.74
C CYS A 622 28.31 -16.49 -1.18
N ARG A 623 29.63 -16.30 -1.30
CA ARG A 623 30.34 -15.15 -0.74
C ARG A 623 29.79 -13.82 -1.27
N ASN A 624 29.53 -12.86 -0.38
CA ASN A 624 28.95 -11.54 -0.67
C ASN A 624 27.54 -11.55 -1.28
N LYS A 625 26.83 -12.69 -1.31
CA LYS A 625 25.47 -12.78 -1.89
C LYS A 625 24.33 -12.51 -0.88
N LEU A 626 24.61 -12.10 0.36
CA LEU A 626 23.59 -11.91 1.40
C LEU A 626 22.57 -10.80 1.09
N GLY A 627 22.95 -9.77 0.32
CA GLY A 627 22.08 -8.64 -0.04
C GLY A 627 22.07 -7.46 0.95
N HIS A 628 22.70 -7.60 2.12
CA HIS A 628 22.94 -6.49 3.05
C HIS A 628 24.29 -5.78 2.81
N SER A 629 24.38 -4.47 3.12
CA SER A 629 25.66 -3.76 3.12
C SER A 629 26.61 -4.40 4.16
N ARG A 630 27.91 -4.49 3.85
CA ARG A 630 28.91 -5.06 4.78
C ARG A 630 28.92 -4.35 6.13
N ALA A 631 28.58 -3.06 6.14
CA ALA A 631 28.40 -2.26 7.35
C ALA A 631 27.22 -2.74 8.21
N SER A 632 26.09 -3.12 7.60
CA SER A 632 24.92 -3.65 8.31
C SER A 632 25.19 -5.00 8.98
N VAL A 633 25.91 -5.89 8.29
CA VAL A 633 26.28 -7.21 8.84
C VAL A 633 27.26 -7.07 10.01
N ILE A 634 28.26 -6.18 9.88
CA ILE A 634 29.21 -5.87 10.95
C ILE A 634 28.50 -5.19 12.14
N TRP A 635 27.55 -4.29 11.88
CA TRP A 635 26.74 -3.64 12.90
C TRP A 635 25.88 -4.65 13.68
N HIS A 636 25.19 -5.56 12.98
CA HIS A 636 24.40 -6.63 13.60
C HIS A 636 25.26 -7.57 14.44
N ARG A 637 26.43 -8.00 13.94
CA ARG A 637 27.41 -8.81 14.71
C ARG A 637 27.86 -8.08 15.98
N THR A 638 28.16 -6.78 15.87
CA THR A 638 28.59 -5.95 17.00
C THR A 638 27.45 -5.75 18.01
N GLN A 639 26.22 -5.61 17.54
CA GLN A 639 25.02 -5.47 18.38
C GLN A 639 24.71 -6.76 19.15
N VAL A 640 24.76 -7.93 18.50
CA VAL A 640 24.52 -9.23 19.15
C VAL A 640 25.59 -9.50 20.22
N VAL A 641 26.87 -9.30 19.88
CA VAL A 641 27.97 -9.41 20.84
C VAL A 641 27.80 -8.41 21.98
N GLY A 642 27.38 -7.18 21.69
CA GLY A 642 27.08 -6.15 22.68
C GLY A 642 25.91 -6.52 23.61
N ILE A 643 24.86 -7.16 23.10
CA ILE A 643 23.73 -7.65 23.89
C ILE A 643 24.19 -8.76 24.83
N PHE A 644 24.93 -9.76 24.34
CA PHE A 644 25.44 -10.85 25.19
C PHE A 644 26.42 -10.34 26.25
N ALA A 645 27.33 -9.44 25.88
CA ALA A 645 28.24 -8.79 26.83
C ALA A 645 27.47 -7.93 27.85
N GLY A 646 26.44 -7.22 27.42
CA GLY A 646 25.57 -6.41 28.27
C GLY A 646 24.76 -7.26 29.26
N PHE A 647 24.15 -8.36 28.81
CA PHE A 647 23.47 -9.32 29.70
C PHE A 647 24.44 -9.99 30.67
N GLY A 648 25.64 -10.36 30.21
CA GLY A 648 26.68 -10.90 31.09
C GLY A 648 27.11 -9.92 32.18
N LEU A 649 27.33 -8.65 31.82
CA LEU A 649 27.67 -7.59 32.77
C LEU A 649 26.50 -7.31 33.73
N LEU A 650 25.27 -7.29 33.23
CA LEU A 650 24.08 -7.06 34.03
C LEU A 650 23.86 -8.20 35.03
N LEU A 651 24.10 -9.45 34.65
CA LEU A 651 24.06 -10.60 35.56
C LEU A 651 25.18 -10.54 36.61
N LEU A 652 26.40 -10.14 36.22
CA LEU A 652 27.51 -9.94 37.15
C LEU A 652 27.22 -8.84 38.18
N VAL A 653 26.61 -7.74 37.75
CA VAL A 653 26.25 -6.62 38.63
C VAL A 653 25.03 -6.96 39.49
N ALA A 654 24.05 -7.67 38.94
CA ALA A 654 22.82 -8.05 39.66
C ALA A 654 23.04 -9.22 40.64
N SER A 655 24.01 -10.11 40.38
CA SER A 655 24.27 -11.29 41.21
C SER A 655 24.51 -10.97 42.70
N PRO A 656 25.31 -9.96 43.09
CA PRO A 656 25.45 -9.54 44.48
C PRO A 656 24.14 -9.06 45.11
N PHE A 657 23.31 -8.31 44.38
CA PHE A 657 22.02 -7.81 44.90
C PHE A 657 20.99 -8.92 45.04
N LEU A 658 20.98 -9.88 44.10
CA LEU A 658 20.12 -11.05 44.19
C LEU A 658 20.52 -11.93 45.38
N LEU A 659 21.82 -12.14 45.62
CA LEU A 659 22.31 -12.87 46.79
C LEU A 659 21.97 -12.16 48.11
N LEU A 660 22.02 -10.82 48.16
CA LEU A 660 21.60 -10.03 49.32
C LEU A 660 20.08 -10.00 49.54
N ALA A 661 19.28 -10.09 48.48
CA ALA A 661 17.83 -10.12 48.55
C ALA A 661 17.28 -11.53 48.89
N THR A 662 18.05 -12.59 48.64
CA THR A 662 17.62 -13.99 48.85
C THR A 662 17.21 -14.29 50.31
N PRO A 663 17.94 -13.85 51.36
CA PRO A 663 17.51 -14.04 52.75
C PRO A 663 16.22 -13.28 53.08
N ILE A 664 16.02 -12.09 52.49
CA ILE A 664 14.83 -11.25 52.74
C ILE A 664 13.59 -11.91 52.13
N VAL A 665 13.70 -12.41 50.90
CA VAL A 665 12.60 -13.11 50.21
C VAL A 665 12.27 -14.44 50.87
N LEU A 666 13.27 -15.19 51.34
CA LEU A 666 13.06 -16.44 52.09
C LEU A 666 12.43 -16.18 53.46
N CYS A 667 12.84 -15.14 54.20
CA CYS A 667 12.21 -14.74 55.47
C CYS A 667 10.76 -14.26 55.29
N CYS A 668 10.43 -13.60 54.17
CA CYS A 668 9.06 -13.20 53.85
C CYS A 668 8.15 -14.41 53.56
N LYS A 669 8.68 -15.51 53.00
CA LYS A 669 7.93 -16.75 52.82
C LYS A 669 7.74 -17.55 54.11
N CYS A 670 8.72 -17.53 55.02
CA CYS A 670 8.61 -18.25 56.30
C CYS A 670 7.67 -17.59 57.32
N LYS A 671 7.28 -16.32 57.14
CA LYS A 671 6.31 -15.64 58.02
C LYS A 671 4.84 -15.96 57.71
N CYS A 672 4.52 -16.64 56.60
CA CYS A 672 3.14 -17.00 56.25
C CYS A 672 2.72 -18.42 56.71
N SER A 673 3.53 -19.15 57.49
CA SER A 673 3.19 -20.52 57.94
C SER A 673 3.17 -20.69 59.47
N LYS A 674 2.95 -19.64 60.24
CA LYS A 674 2.67 -19.76 61.69
C LYS A 674 1.41 -19.01 62.06
N GLY A 675 0.32 -19.74 62.21
CA GLY A 675 -0.95 -19.26 62.74
C GLY A 675 -2.09 -20.14 62.27
N ASP A 676 -2.31 -21.24 63.01
CA ASP A 676 -3.63 -21.74 63.46
C ASP A 676 -3.64 -23.28 63.49
N ASP A 677 -3.18 -23.83 64.61
CA ASP A 677 -3.63 -25.10 65.13
C ASP A 677 -4.31 -24.86 66.49
N ASP A 678 -5.34 -25.67 66.74
CA ASP A 678 -6.10 -25.94 67.97
C ASP A 678 -7.45 -25.21 68.20
N PRO A 679 -8.41 -25.86 68.91
CA PRO A 679 -8.92 -27.23 68.71
C PRO A 679 -10.47 -27.28 68.77
N LEU A 680 -11.06 -28.44 68.45
CA LEU A 680 -12.47 -28.77 68.73
C LEU A 680 -12.81 -28.59 70.22
N PRO A 681 -14.06 -28.22 70.56
CA PRO A 681 -14.83 -29.15 71.41
C PRO A 681 -16.34 -29.23 71.13
N THR A 682 -16.84 -30.43 71.44
CA THR A 682 -18.21 -30.92 71.71
C THR A 682 -19.22 -31.05 70.57
#